data_AF-A0A1I7ZEE9-F1
#
_entry.id   AF-A0A1I7ZEE9-F1
#
_cell.length_a   1.000
_cell.length_b   1.000
_cell.length_c   1.000
_cell.angle_alpha   90.00
_cell.angle_beta   90.00
_cell.angle_gamma   90.00
#
_symmetry.space_group_name_H-M   'P 1'
#
loop_
_entity.id
_entity.type
_entity.pdbx_description
1 polymer ?
#
loop_
_entity_poly.entity_id
_entity_poly.type
_entity_poly.pdbx_seq_one_letter_code
_entity_poly.pdbx_strand_id
1 'polypeptide(L)'
;MSPVFRRTGVGQDSWIDLFVDAMLANKPVILNSEFTEDWESRSEWVSDCKKPSLDSLSQRFGDLQVPVVEEADQCNYIEMPLCEFAEYFANKSRHRLLYAKDWHFQRDSGCIPYRLPLFLQSDWFNNEKRSFVGDYRFVYIGVRETWTRFHCDVMNSYSWSANICGRKLWYFVPPGGEEHFRIGKDAYASDIREHRDKWQEAGVIELIQEEAEIVFVPSSWFHQVHNLEDTISINHNFINASNVDLAVDSIRKRIHEIVAEIEDSRDLFTAKEFSDQVQLILKADSKIDLRTFAELLDYLISDRSARAKYCWVCPQHPHSIFECKKNPKCLKRAKELWKENCSCGSMFADPMCPSCLDWIGAYELSCCIEARGMIETYKMRLSSTFMKLLSSRAVAGNSCFYLLSAVILLDLVSRNLQTRAFSQGKPFDWEAARAHFSRFPGGAVTLTTDDNKGLATIELNHPGKKNALSGKMMVDLDDCVRKLESWDGAVVVLSGANGDFCTGGDLEFVKKTATPQDGFTMCTFMGSILIRLRRLPAITIAKGDGYILGGGSELFSSCDIRTMNASAKVGFVQGRLGVTPGWGGTARMVEMLGRSKAIELLATASVLDADTARNISLTSFVYDTDEQFLKYVSSFLRNRRDVVKVSKHVVDGILSGTSLEECLEIEREDFIKVWGGEAHLNALTSKPKHK
;
A
#
# COMPACT_ATOMS: atom_id res chain seq x y z
N MET A 1 -27.64 5.18 36.44
CA MET A 1 -27.85 6.20 35.39
C MET A 1 -27.23 5.65 34.13
N SER A 2 -28.02 5.35 33.09
CA SER A 2 -27.47 4.92 31.80
C SER A 2 -26.52 6.01 31.28
N PRO A 3 -25.38 5.64 30.69
CA PRO A 3 -24.48 6.62 30.07
C PRO A 3 -25.26 7.38 29.00
N VAL A 4 -25.39 8.70 29.17
CA VAL A 4 -26.06 9.57 28.21
C VAL A 4 -25.17 9.69 26.97
N PHE A 5 -25.70 9.37 25.79
CA PHE A 5 -25.01 9.60 24.52
C PHE A 5 -24.65 11.08 24.36
N ARG A 6 -23.45 11.36 23.87
CA ARG A 6 -23.02 12.71 23.53
C ARG A 6 -23.83 13.18 22.31
N ARG A 7 -24.60 14.27 22.48
CA ARG A 7 -25.16 15.08 21.38
C ARG A 7 -24.28 16.30 21.16
N THR A 8 -23.96 16.62 19.92
CA THR A 8 -23.14 17.79 19.54
C THR A 8 -23.78 18.60 18.42
N GLY A 9 -23.63 19.91 18.48
CA GLY A 9 -24.03 20.86 17.45
C GLY A 9 -22.88 21.43 16.63
N VAL A 10 -23.20 22.18 15.58
CA VAL A 10 -22.23 22.84 14.73
C VAL A 10 -21.54 23.96 15.53
N GLY A 11 -20.21 23.97 15.54
CA GLY A 11 -19.41 24.96 16.27
C GLY A 11 -19.16 24.63 17.75
N GLN A 12 -19.76 23.56 18.30
CA GLN A 12 -19.40 23.05 19.63
C GLN A 12 -18.09 22.27 19.60
N ASP A 13 -17.89 21.49 18.55
CA ASP A 13 -16.70 20.72 18.27
C ASP A 13 -16.15 21.06 16.89
N SER A 14 -14.82 21.02 16.74
CA SER A 14 -14.21 21.03 15.42
C SER A 14 -14.25 19.63 14.79
N TRP A 15 -14.04 19.52 13.48
CA TRP A 15 -14.00 18.22 12.82
C TRP A 15 -12.96 17.27 13.44
N ILE A 16 -11.82 17.80 13.90
CA ILE A 16 -10.77 16.99 14.54
C ILE A 16 -11.18 16.49 15.92
N ASP A 17 -11.98 17.26 16.66
CA ASP A 17 -12.47 16.84 17.97
C ASP A 17 -13.43 15.64 17.80
N LEU A 18 -14.32 15.67 16.80
CA LEU A 18 -15.20 14.54 16.48
C LEU A 18 -14.43 13.34 15.91
N PHE A 19 -13.48 13.57 15.02
CA PHE A 19 -12.62 12.51 14.49
C PHE A 19 -11.88 11.77 15.62
N VAL A 20 -11.32 12.49 16.59
CA VAL A 20 -10.56 11.87 17.68
C VAL A 20 -11.46 11.29 18.77
N ASP A 21 -12.45 12.05 19.24
CA ASP A 21 -13.23 11.69 20.44
C ASP A 21 -14.39 10.74 20.14
N ALA A 22 -14.82 10.63 18.87
CA ALA A 22 -15.82 9.66 18.42
C ALA A 22 -15.18 8.57 17.55
N MET A 23 -14.61 8.90 16.38
CA MET A 23 -14.10 7.88 15.46
C MET A 23 -12.89 7.12 16.02
N LEU A 24 -11.79 7.79 16.39
CA LEU A 24 -10.62 7.08 16.92
C LEU A 24 -10.89 6.40 18.26
N ALA A 25 -11.70 7.03 19.11
CA ALA A 25 -12.11 6.47 20.39
C ALA A 25 -13.11 5.31 20.26
N ASN A 26 -13.62 5.03 19.05
CA ASN A 26 -14.66 4.05 18.75
C ASN A 26 -15.92 4.22 19.62
N LYS A 27 -16.38 5.47 19.75
CA LYS A 27 -17.53 5.85 20.60
C LYS A 27 -18.66 6.43 19.76
N PRO A 28 -19.92 6.12 20.08
CA PRO A 28 -21.02 6.68 19.33
C PRO A 28 -21.23 8.15 19.69
N VAL A 29 -21.75 8.91 18.73
CA VAL A 29 -22.09 10.33 18.89
C VAL A 29 -23.30 10.66 18.03
N ILE A 30 -24.09 11.63 18.48
CA ILE A 30 -25.23 12.15 17.74
C ILE A 30 -24.90 13.57 17.30
N LEU A 31 -25.01 13.83 16.01
CA LEU A 31 -24.93 15.15 15.43
C LEU A 31 -26.36 15.69 15.32
N ASN A 32 -26.60 16.88 15.87
CA ASN A 32 -27.92 17.49 15.85
C ASN A 32 -28.38 17.85 14.42
N SER A 33 -29.61 18.36 14.31
CA SER A 33 -30.23 18.76 13.05
C SER A 33 -29.52 19.87 12.27
N GLU A 34 -28.55 20.58 12.87
CA GLU A 34 -27.78 21.62 12.17
C GLU A 34 -26.83 21.01 11.14
N PHE A 35 -26.41 19.76 11.32
CA PHE A 35 -25.47 19.09 10.41
C PHE A 35 -26.08 18.70 9.06
N THR A 36 -27.40 18.70 8.96
CA THR A 36 -28.15 18.30 7.77
C THR A 36 -28.99 19.46 7.22
N GLU A 37 -28.88 20.67 7.76
CA GLU A 37 -29.75 21.81 7.42
C GLU A 37 -29.77 22.16 5.93
N ASP A 38 -28.64 22.01 5.23
CA ASP A 38 -28.49 22.31 3.81
C ASP A 38 -28.77 21.11 2.88
N TRP A 39 -29.29 19.99 3.37
CA TRP A 39 -29.52 18.79 2.58
C TRP A 39 -30.82 18.88 1.75
N GLU A 40 -30.71 18.68 0.42
CA GLU A 40 -31.86 18.64 -0.52
C GLU A 40 -32.92 17.62 -0.08
N SER A 41 -32.49 16.48 0.46
CA SER A 41 -33.38 15.45 1.03
C SER A 41 -34.31 15.98 2.13
N ARG A 42 -33.90 16.98 2.93
CA ARG A 42 -34.78 17.56 3.96
C ARG A 42 -35.88 18.43 3.37
N SER A 43 -35.64 19.08 2.25
CA SER A 43 -36.64 19.89 1.56
C SER A 43 -37.52 19.06 0.62
N GLU A 44 -36.98 18.01 0.00
CA GLU A 44 -37.69 17.28 -1.05
C GLU A 44 -38.42 16.03 -0.55
N TRP A 45 -37.93 15.38 0.51
CA TRP A 45 -38.46 14.09 0.98
C TRP A 45 -39.35 14.24 2.22
N VAL A 46 -39.58 15.47 2.66
CA VAL A 46 -40.39 15.81 3.83
C VAL A 46 -41.50 16.75 3.39
N SER A 47 -42.74 16.40 3.71
CA SER A 47 -43.91 17.24 3.47
C SER A 47 -43.97 18.45 4.41
N ASP A 48 -44.78 19.45 4.06
CA ASP A 48 -45.08 20.61 4.93
C ASP A 48 -45.59 20.22 6.33
N CYS A 49 -46.18 19.03 6.45
CA CYS A 49 -46.69 18.46 7.70
C CYS A 49 -45.61 17.71 8.52
N LYS A 50 -44.32 17.81 8.14
CA LYS A 50 -43.19 17.07 8.74
C LYS A 50 -43.36 15.56 8.72
N LYS A 51 -43.92 15.03 7.62
CA LYS A 51 -44.05 13.58 7.38
C LYS A 51 -43.25 13.18 6.15
N PRO A 52 -42.78 11.93 6.07
CA PRO A 52 -42.17 11.40 4.85
C PRO A 52 -43.05 11.68 3.63
N SER A 53 -42.45 12.21 2.58
CA SER A 53 -43.09 12.45 1.29
C SER A 53 -42.31 11.73 0.21
N LEU A 54 -43.00 10.87 -0.55
CA LEU A 54 -42.42 10.14 -1.67
C LEU A 54 -42.90 10.69 -3.02
N ASP A 55 -43.73 11.73 -3.04
CA ASP A 55 -44.35 12.25 -4.27
C ASP A 55 -43.30 12.77 -5.26
N SER A 56 -42.37 13.60 -4.78
CA SER A 56 -41.26 14.16 -5.57
C SER A 56 -40.31 13.08 -6.07
N LEU A 57 -39.96 12.13 -5.19
CA LEU A 57 -39.12 10.98 -5.49
C LEU A 57 -39.77 10.06 -6.53
N SER A 58 -41.05 9.74 -6.36
CA SER A 58 -41.84 8.91 -7.28
C SER A 58 -42.02 9.59 -8.64
N GLN A 59 -42.23 10.91 -8.68
CA GLN A 59 -42.34 11.64 -9.95
C GLN A 59 -41.04 11.63 -10.74
N ARG A 60 -39.89 11.77 -10.07
CA ARG A 60 -38.56 11.83 -10.71
C ARG A 60 -37.98 10.45 -11.01
N PHE A 61 -38.24 9.48 -10.14
CA PHE A 61 -37.55 8.19 -10.09
C PHE A 61 -38.49 6.98 -9.96
N GLY A 62 -39.76 7.13 -10.30
CA GLY A 62 -40.81 6.12 -10.08
C GLY A 62 -40.52 4.74 -10.66
N ASP A 63 -39.79 4.67 -11.78
CA ASP A 63 -39.43 3.42 -12.44
C ASP A 63 -38.24 2.69 -11.76
N LEU A 64 -37.49 3.36 -10.87
CA LEU A 64 -36.39 2.72 -10.17
C LEU A 64 -36.91 1.59 -9.30
N GLN A 65 -36.21 0.45 -9.36
CA GLN A 65 -36.52 -0.69 -8.52
C GLN A 65 -36.03 -0.42 -7.10
N VAL A 66 -36.94 -0.65 -6.15
CA VAL A 66 -36.70 -0.49 -4.72
C VAL A 66 -36.73 -1.87 -4.07
N PRO A 67 -35.65 -2.27 -3.36
CA PRO A 67 -35.65 -3.46 -2.54
C PRO A 67 -36.55 -3.27 -1.31
N VAL A 68 -37.52 -4.15 -1.17
CA VAL A 68 -38.55 -4.10 -0.12
C VAL A 68 -38.60 -5.44 0.62
N VAL A 69 -38.65 -5.37 1.95
CA VAL A 69 -38.89 -6.53 2.82
C VAL A 69 -40.23 -6.38 3.53
N GLU A 70 -40.87 -7.50 3.84
CA GLU A 70 -42.05 -7.52 4.69
C GLU A 70 -41.62 -7.75 6.15
N GLU A 71 -42.20 -7.01 7.09
CA GLU A 71 -41.80 -7.05 8.51
C GLU A 71 -41.87 -8.47 9.11
N ALA A 72 -42.84 -9.28 8.69
CA ALA A 72 -42.98 -10.67 9.13
C ALA A 72 -41.86 -11.60 8.60
N ASP A 73 -41.19 -11.21 7.50
CA ASP A 73 -40.16 -11.99 6.83
C ASP A 73 -39.02 -11.08 6.32
N GLN A 74 -38.23 -10.58 7.26
CA GLN A 74 -37.08 -9.70 6.96
C GLN A 74 -35.94 -10.41 6.19
N CYS A 75 -36.07 -11.69 5.82
CA CYS A 75 -35.05 -12.42 5.06
C CYS A 75 -35.22 -12.28 3.54
N ASN A 76 -36.44 -12.06 3.07
CA ASN A 76 -36.77 -12.14 1.65
C ASN A 76 -37.05 -10.76 1.07
N TYR A 77 -36.23 -10.38 0.09
CA TYR A 77 -36.36 -9.12 -0.64
C TYR A 77 -37.27 -9.31 -1.85
N ILE A 78 -38.13 -8.33 -2.07
CA ILE A 78 -38.94 -8.16 -3.27
C ILE A 78 -38.53 -6.84 -3.90
N GLU A 79 -38.23 -6.84 -5.18
CA GLU A 79 -38.03 -5.61 -5.95
C GLU A 79 -39.38 -5.12 -6.48
N MET A 80 -39.64 -3.82 -6.36
CA MET A 80 -40.80 -3.17 -6.98
C MET A 80 -40.47 -1.74 -7.42
N PRO A 81 -41.17 -1.20 -8.44
CA PRO A 81 -41.03 0.21 -8.80
C PRO A 81 -41.30 1.14 -7.61
N LEU A 82 -40.51 2.20 -7.50
CA LEU A 82 -40.67 3.23 -6.48
C LEU A 82 -42.08 3.83 -6.48
N CYS A 83 -42.70 3.98 -7.66
CA CYS A 83 -44.07 4.49 -7.76
C CYS A 83 -45.09 3.56 -7.07
N GLU A 84 -44.97 2.25 -7.26
CA GLU A 84 -45.82 1.26 -6.58
C GLU A 84 -45.57 1.26 -5.06
N PHE A 85 -44.30 1.37 -4.64
CA PHE A 85 -43.97 1.47 -3.22
C PHE A 85 -44.52 2.77 -2.59
N ALA A 86 -44.48 3.89 -3.32
CA ALA A 86 -45.03 5.16 -2.87
C ALA A 86 -46.57 5.09 -2.72
N GLU A 87 -47.27 4.47 -3.67
CA GLU A 87 -48.71 4.21 -3.58
C GLU A 87 -49.05 3.34 -2.38
N TYR A 88 -48.28 2.27 -2.15
CA TYR A 88 -48.40 1.45 -0.94
C TYR A 88 -48.19 2.30 0.32
N PHE A 89 -47.13 3.09 0.38
CA PHE A 89 -46.75 3.84 1.58
C PHE A 89 -47.79 4.90 1.95
N ALA A 90 -48.45 5.51 0.96
CA ALA A 90 -49.56 6.44 1.16
C ALA A 90 -50.83 5.73 1.68
N ASN A 91 -51.06 4.49 1.26
CA ASN A 91 -52.28 3.71 1.56
C ASN A 91 -52.05 2.55 2.55
N LYS A 92 -50.92 2.53 3.25
CA LYS A 92 -50.46 1.42 4.07
C LYS A 92 -51.48 1.03 5.14
N SER A 93 -51.63 -0.28 5.37
CA SER A 93 -52.49 -0.86 6.39
C SER A 93 -51.68 -1.53 7.49
N ARG A 94 -52.27 -1.70 8.68
CA ARG A 94 -51.62 -2.39 9.81
C ARG A 94 -51.35 -3.89 9.59
N HIS A 95 -51.94 -4.49 8.55
CA HIS A 95 -51.84 -5.93 8.31
C HIS A 95 -50.63 -6.33 7.48
N ARG A 96 -50.05 -5.38 6.72
CA ARG A 96 -48.90 -5.63 5.86
C ARG A 96 -47.97 -4.43 5.91
N LEU A 97 -46.86 -4.58 6.63
CA LEU A 97 -45.85 -3.55 6.82
C LEU A 97 -44.66 -3.86 5.91
N LEU A 98 -44.49 -3.03 4.88
CA LEU A 98 -43.38 -3.10 3.94
C LEU A 98 -42.33 -2.07 4.35
N TYR A 99 -41.07 -2.45 4.19
CA TYR A 99 -39.91 -1.67 4.54
C TYR A 99 -38.96 -1.63 3.34
N ALA A 100 -38.75 -0.44 2.76
CA ALA A 100 -37.70 -0.28 1.75
C ALA A 100 -36.35 -0.29 2.44
N LYS A 101 -35.49 -1.23 2.07
CA LYS A 101 -34.27 -1.56 2.81
C LYS A 101 -33.11 -1.84 1.86
N ASP A 102 -31.93 -1.32 2.19
CA ASP A 102 -30.71 -1.49 1.40
C ASP A 102 -30.81 -0.90 -0.02
N TRP A 103 -31.63 0.14 -0.19
CA TRP A 103 -31.81 0.77 -1.50
C TRP A 103 -30.62 1.66 -1.85
N HIS A 104 -29.92 1.30 -2.92
CA HIS A 104 -28.74 2.01 -3.44
C HIS A 104 -29.13 3.23 -4.28
N PHE A 105 -29.98 4.11 -3.72
CA PHE A 105 -30.58 5.25 -4.41
C PHE A 105 -29.56 6.06 -5.21
N GLN A 106 -28.38 6.34 -4.65
CA GLN A 106 -27.41 7.20 -5.32
C GLN A 106 -26.77 6.55 -6.55
N ARG A 107 -26.47 5.26 -6.47
CA ARG A 107 -25.97 4.48 -7.60
C ARG A 107 -27.04 4.39 -8.68
N ASP A 108 -28.28 4.14 -8.27
CA ASP A 108 -29.39 3.85 -9.20
C ASP A 108 -29.96 5.13 -9.84
N SER A 109 -29.94 6.26 -9.13
CA SER A 109 -30.44 7.56 -9.61
C SER A 109 -29.37 8.51 -10.13
N GLY A 110 -28.11 8.34 -9.71
CA GLY A 110 -27.02 9.30 -9.93
C GLY A 110 -27.10 10.58 -9.08
N CYS A 111 -28.06 10.68 -8.15
CA CYS A 111 -28.29 11.85 -7.30
C CYS A 111 -27.58 11.75 -5.94
N ILE A 112 -27.04 12.87 -5.45
CA ILE A 112 -26.46 13.01 -4.10
C ILE A 112 -27.26 14.06 -3.32
N PRO A 113 -28.28 13.66 -2.52
CA PRO A 113 -29.25 14.58 -1.92
C PRO A 113 -28.81 15.12 -0.55
N TYR A 114 -27.49 15.20 -0.32
CA TYR A 114 -26.89 15.56 0.97
C TYR A 114 -25.46 16.09 0.82
N ARG A 115 -24.95 16.70 1.89
CA ARG A 115 -23.55 17.12 2.02
C ARG A 115 -22.93 16.61 3.31
N LEU A 116 -21.77 15.96 3.23
CA LEU A 116 -21.12 15.39 4.42
C LEU A 116 -20.25 16.41 5.17
N PRO A 117 -20.30 16.40 6.53
CA PRO A 117 -19.28 17.08 7.33
C PRO A 117 -17.91 16.40 7.14
N LEU A 118 -16.83 17.18 7.29
CA LEU A 118 -15.47 16.80 6.93
C LEU A 118 -15.01 15.47 7.52
N PHE A 119 -15.33 15.19 8.79
CA PHE A 119 -14.88 13.96 9.44
C PHE A 119 -15.59 12.70 8.90
N LEU A 120 -16.78 12.84 8.29
CA LEU A 120 -17.50 11.75 7.60
C LEU A 120 -17.10 11.61 6.13
N GLN A 121 -16.34 12.55 5.56
CA GLN A 121 -15.89 12.46 4.15
C GLN A 121 -14.76 11.44 3.95
N SER A 122 -13.99 11.15 5.01
CA SER A 122 -13.00 10.05 5.01
C SER A 122 -13.76 8.71 5.05
N ASP A 123 -14.17 8.28 3.87
CA ASP A 123 -14.95 7.07 3.60
C ASP A 123 -14.31 6.38 2.39
N TRP A 124 -13.48 5.37 2.67
CA TRP A 124 -12.68 4.72 1.64
C TRP A 124 -13.49 3.80 0.72
N PHE A 125 -14.70 3.41 1.14
CA PHE A 125 -15.56 2.54 0.35
C PHE A 125 -16.38 3.33 -0.66
N ASN A 126 -16.87 4.50 -0.27
CA ASN A 126 -17.84 5.19 -1.10
C ASN A 126 -17.25 6.38 -1.87
N ASN A 127 -16.20 7.02 -1.35
CA ASN A 127 -15.70 8.29 -1.89
C ASN A 127 -14.39 8.17 -2.70
N GLU A 128 -13.78 6.98 -2.76
CA GLU A 128 -12.55 6.78 -3.52
C GLU A 128 -12.82 6.55 -5.00
N LYS A 129 -12.05 7.26 -5.86
CA LYS A 129 -12.18 7.18 -7.33
C LYS A 129 -12.06 5.76 -7.89
N ARG A 130 -11.41 4.87 -7.14
CA ARG A 130 -11.15 3.47 -7.46
C ARG A 130 -11.64 2.56 -6.34
N SER A 131 -12.88 2.75 -5.87
CA SER A 131 -13.47 1.78 -4.95
C SER A 131 -13.91 0.52 -5.72
N PHE A 132 -13.26 -0.60 -5.39
CA PHE A 132 -13.54 -1.92 -5.94
C PHE A 132 -14.45 -2.76 -5.03
N VAL A 133 -14.98 -2.16 -3.96
CA VAL A 133 -15.61 -2.88 -2.84
C VAL A 133 -17.13 -2.95 -2.95
N GLY A 134 -17.72 -2.11 -3.80
CA GLY A 134 -19.17 -1.97 -3.96
C GLY A 134 -19.69 -0.60 -3.48
N ASP A 135 -21.00 -0.45 -3.47
CA ASP A 135 -21.70 0.73 -2.98
C ASP A 135 -22.26 0.41 -1.59
N TYR A 136 -21.91 1.19 -0.57
CA TYR A 136 -22.37 0.97 0.82
C TYR A 136 -23.18 2.15 1.32
N ARG A 137 -23.97 2.73 0.42
CA ARG A 137 -24.83 3.89 0.66
C ARG A 137 -26.26 3.45 0.44
N PHE A 138 -27.08 3.67 1.45
CA PHE A 138 -28.41 3.10 1.52
C PHE A 138 -29.43 4.16 1.89
N VAL A 139 -30.60 4.08 1.27
CA VAL A 139 -31.80 4.76 1.72
C VAL A 139 -32.73 3.71 2.32
N TYR A 140 -33.29 4.03 3.48
CA TYR A 140 -34.29 3.21 4.15
C TYR A 140 -35.58 4.00 4.30
N ILE A 141 -36.71 3.39 3.95
CA ILE A 141 -38.05 3.99 4.12
C ILE A 141 -38.89 3.05 4.96
N GLY A 142 -39.04 3.40 6.24
CA GLY A 142 -39.72 2.61 7.25
C GLY A 142 -41.10 3.14 7.58
N VAL A 143 -42.07 2.24 7.70
CA VAL A 143 -43.36 2.56 8.31
C VAL A 143 -43.24 2.42 9.83
N ARG A 144 -44.08 3.13 10.57
CA ARG A 144 -44.15 2.99 12.03
C ARG A 144 -44.27 1.51 12.44
N GLU A 145 -43.61 1.14 13.54
CA GLU A 145 -43.56 -0.21 14.14
C GLU A 145 -42.61 -1.21 13.44
N THR A 146 -42.07 -0.90 12.27
CA THR A 146 -41.02 -1.76 11.68
C THR A 146 -39.69 -1.60 12.41
N TRP A 147 -38.86 -2.64 12.33
CA TRP A 147 -37.60 -2.69 13.05
C TRP A 147 -36.54 -3.55 12.37
N THR A 148 -35.28 -3.41 12.79
CA THR A 148 -34.16 -4.19 12.26
C THR A 148 -33.75 -5.28 13.24
N ARG A 149 -33.38 -6.47 12.75
CA ARG A 149 -32.78 -7.52 13.60
C ARG A 149 -31.55 -7.01 14.34
N PHE A 150 -31.24 -7.61 15.48
CA PHE A 150 -29.99 -7.34 16.20
C PHE A 150 -28.78 -7.76 15.34
N HIS A 151 -27.92 -6.81 15.00
CA HIS A 151 -26.79 -7.05 14.10
C HIS A 151 -25.66 -6.05 14.34
N CYS A 152 -24.50 -6.34 13.75
CA CYS A 152 -23.45 -5.35 13.50
C CYS A 152 -23.36 -5.11 11.98
N ASP A 153 -22.87 -3.93 11.60
CA ASP A 153 -22.66 -3.60 10.20
C ASP A 153 -21.64 -4.52 9.52
N VAL A 154 -21.81 -4.72 8.21
CA VAL A 154 -20.96 -5.58 7.37
C VAL A 154 -19.48 -5.22 7.56
N MET A 155 -18.59 -6.24 7.59
CA MET A 155 -17.16 -6.11 7.90
C MET A 155 -16.83 -5.52 9.28
N ASN A 156 -17.82 -5.39 10.17
CA ASN A 156 -17.74 -4.58 11.38
C ASN A 156 -17.27 -3.15 11.06
N SER A 157 -17.71 -2.59 9.93
CA SER A 157 -17.34 -1.24 9.50
C SER A 157 -17.91 -0.18 10.45
N TYR A 158 -17.56 1.09 10.21
CA TYR A 158 -18.38 2.17 10.76
C TYR A 158 -19.68 2.29 9.98
N SER A 159 -20.66 2.91 10.62
CA SER A 159 -21.84 3.42 9.94
C SER A 159 -22.22 4.81 10.45
N TRP A 160 -22.97 5.53 9.64
CA TRP A 160 -23.77 6.65 10.13
C TRP A 160 -25.16 6.60 9.53
N SER A 161 -26.16 7.05 10.29
CA SER A 161 -27.56 7.13 9.85
C SER A 161 -28.10 8.53 10.08
N ALA A 162 -28.43 9.23 9.01
CA ALA A 162 -29.13 10.51 9.03
C ALA A 162 -30.64 10.25 8.92
N ASN A 163 -31.38 10.55 9.98
CA ASN A 163 -32.82 10.32 10.03
C ASN A 163 -33.56 11.54 9.46
N ILE A 164 -33.75 11.58 8.14
CA ILE A 164 -34.33 12.73 7.43
C ILE A 164 -35.74 13.08 7.93
N CYS A 165 -36.55 12.08 8.26
CA CYS A 165 -37.90 12.29 8.75
C CYS A 165 -38.32 11.23 9.78
N GLY A 166 -39.20 11.62 10.72
CA GLY A 166 -39.73 10.76 11.78
C GLY A 166 -38.76 10.55 12.95
N ARG A 167 -39.02 9.55 13.79
CA ARG A 167 -38.20 9.23 14.98
C ARG A 167 -37.86 7.75 15.07
N LYS A 168 -36.65 7.46 15.55
CA LYS A 168 -36.14 6.09 15.71
C LYS A 168 -35.67 5.81 17.13
N LEU A 169 -35.97 4.62 17.64
CA LEU A 169 -35.45 4.10 18.90
C LEU A 169 -34.34 3.09 18.61
N TRP A 170 -33.15 3.38 19.10
CA TRP A 170 -31.95 2.58 18.96
C TRP A 170 -31.63 1.85 20.27
N TYR A 171 -31.26 0.59 20.15
CA TYR A 171 -30.62 -0.19 21.19
C TYR A 171 -29.19 -0.46 20.77
N PHE A 172 -28.21 0.14 21.44
CA PHE A 172 -26.79 -0.09 21.21
C PHE A 172 -26.23 -1.07 22.21
N VAL A 173 -25.36 -1.96 21.74
CA VAL A 173 -24.62 -2.92 22.55
C VAL A 173 -23.13 -2.74 22.25
N PRO A 174 -22.31 -2.39 23.26
CA PRO A 174 -20.88 -2.22 23.06
C PRO A 174 -20.19 -3.55 22.72
N PRO A 175 -19.03 -3.53 22.03
CA PRO A 175 -18.30 -4.75 21.69
C PRO A 175 -18.04 -5.65 22.91
N GLY A 176 -18.32 -6.94 22.76
CA GLY A 176 -18.31 -7.96 23.82
C GLY A 176 -19.65 -8.14 24.53
N GLY A 177 -20.54 -7.15 24.51
CA GLY A 177 -21.88 -7.23 25.12
C GLY A 177 -22.85 -8.12 24.33
N GLU A 178 -22.63 -8.24 23.02
CA GLU A 178 -23.42 -9.09 22.12
C GLU A 178 -23.42 -10.56 22.53
N GLU A 179 -22.36 -11.02 23.21
CA GLU A 179 -22.21 -12.41 23.64
C GLU A 179 -23.33 -12.85 24.60
N HIS A 180 -23.92 -11.94 25.36
CA HIS A 180 -25.07 -12.23 26.23
C HIS A 180 -26.32 -12.64 25.42
N PHE A 181 -26.41 -12.22 24.17
CA PHE A 181 -27.51 -12.52 23.26
C PHE A 181 -27.19 -13.66 22.30
N ARG A 182 -26.04 -14.35 22.46
CA ARG A 182 -25.69 -15.51 21.62
C ARG A 182 -26.66 -16.67 21.90
N ILE A 183 -27.25 -17.22 20.84
CA ILE A 183 -28.20 -18.36 20.90
C ILE A 183 -27.64 -19.63 20.23
N GLY A 184 -26.55 -19.52 19.48
CA GLY A 184 -25.89 -20.63 18.81
C GLY A 184 -24.42 -20.32 18.52
N LYS A 185 -23.73 -21.23 17.81
CA LYS A 185 -22.31 -21.04 17.47
C LYS A 185 -22.10 -19.73 16.70
N ASP A 186 -22.97 -19.45 15.74
CA ASP A 186 -22.84 -18.32 14.80
C ASP A 186 -24.10 -17.45 14.72
N ALA A 187 -24.93 -17.45 15.78
CA ALA A 187 -26.20 -16.73 15.80
C ALA A 187 -26.46 -16.01 17.13
N TYR A 188 -27.03 -14.82 17.01
CA TYR A 188 -27.55 -14.02 18.13
C TYR A 188 -29.09 -13.97 18.07
N ALA A 189 -29.71 -13.66 19.21
CA ALA A 189 -31.14 -13.42 19.30
C ALA A 189 -31.54 -12.33 18.30
N SER A 190 -32.57 -12.58 17.49
CA SER A 190 -33.02 -11.62 16.48
C SER A 190 -33.59 -10.35 17.11
N ASP A 191 -34.29 -10.49 18.25
CA ASP A 191 -34.89 -9.38 18.99
C ASP A 191 -34.43 -9.36 20.45
N ILE A 192 -33.57 -8.39 20.80
CA ILE A 192 -33.03 -8.31 22.16
C ILE A 192 -34.04 -7.73 23.17
N ARG A 193 -35.18 -7.19 22.72
CA ARG A 193 -36.26 -6.70 23.61
C ARG A 193 -36.98 -7.83 24.34
N GLU A 194 -36.91 -9.04 23.82
CA GLU A 194 -37.42 -10.25 24.49
C GLU A 194 -36.50 -10.69 25.64
N HIS A 195 -35.28 -10.15 25.69
CA HIS A 195 -34.21 -10.52 26.64
C HIS A 195 -33.80 -9.33 27.53
N ARG A 196 -34.77 -8.55 28.00
CA ARG A 196 -34.56 -7.36 28.86
C ARG A 196 -33.83 -7.67 30.17
N ASP A 197 -33.94 -8.90 30.65
CA ASP A 197 -33.20 -9.40 31.82
C ASP A 197 -31.69 -9.33 31.65
N LYS A 198 -31.18 -9.43 30.41
CA LYS A 198 -29.74 -9.41 30.10
C LYS A 198 -29.17 -8.01 29.84
N TRP A 199 -30.01 -7.00 29.72
CA TRP A 199 -29.61 -5.68 29.22
C TRP A 199 -28.56 -4.98 30.08
N GLN A 200 -28.68 -5.11 31.41
CA GLN A 200 -27.74 -4.49 32.33
C GLN A 200 -26.34 -5.09 32.20
N GLU A 201 -26.24 -6.42 32.09
CA GLU A 201 -24.97 -7.13 31.95
C GLU A 201 -24.35 -6.90 30.56
N ALA A 202 -25.17 -6.90 29.51
CA ALA A 202 -24.74 -6.63 28.15
C ALA A 202 -24.40 -5.16 27.88
N GLY A 203 -24.71 -4.25 28.81
CA GLY A 203 -24.46 -2.82 28.66
C GLY A 203 -25.33 -2.14 27.60
N VAL A 204 -26.57 -2.59 27.42
CA VAL A 204 -27.51 -2.04 26.42
C VAL A 204 -27.76 -0.56 26.71
N ILE A 205 -27.67 0.27 25.68
CA ILE A 205 -27.92 1.71 25.75
C ILE A 205 -29.09 2.07 24.83
N GLU A 206 -30.15 2.64 25.40
CA GLU A 206 -31.33 3.12 24.69
C GLU A 206 -31.15 4.57 24.23
N LEU A 207 -31.52 4.85 22.98
CA LEU A 207 -31.43 6.18 22.39
C LEU A 207 -32.61 6.47 21.45
N ILE A 208 -33.27 7.61 21.62
CA ILE A 208 -34.17 8.16 20.60
C ILE A 208 -33.36 9.10 19.70
N GLN A 209 -33.33 8.78 18.41
CA GLN A 209 -32.87 9.65 17.33
C GLN A 209 -34.04 10.47 16.82
N GLU A 210 -33.89 11.79 16.88
CA GLU A 210 -34.90 12.74 16.42
C GLU A 210 -34.79 12.99 14.91
N GLU A 211 -35.74 13.74 14.36
CA GLU A 211 -35.72 14.22 12.98
C GLU A 211 -34.43 15.02 12.71
N ALA A 212 -33.86 14.80 11.52
CA ALA A 212 -32.67 15.45 10.99
C ALA A 212 -31.34 15.20 11.75
N GLU A 213 -31.35 14.41 12.83
CA GLU A 213 -30.13 14.00 13.53
C GLU A 213 -29.34 12.93 12.75
N ILE A 214 -28.02 12.96 12.89
CA ILE A 214 -27.12 11.89 12.42
C ILE A 214 -26.62 11.09 13.62
N VAL A 215 -26.87 9.78 13.62
CA VAL A 215 -26.27 8.85 14.58
C VAL A 215 -25.02 8.25 13.95
N PHE A 216 -23.86 8.40 14.60
CA PHE A 216 -22.63 7.68 14.27
C PHE A 216 -22.59 6.34 15.01
N VAL A 217 -22.48 5.25 14.26
CA VAL A 217 -22.41 3.87 14.73
C VAL A 217 -20.95 3.42 14.66
N PRO A 218 -20.30 3.15 15.81
CA PRO A 218 -18.90 2.75 15.82
C PRO A 218 -18.71 1.29 15.40
N SER A 219 -17.47 0.94 15.07
CA SER A 219 -17.09 -0.36 14.53
C SER A 219 -17.25 -1.43 15.59
N SER A 220 -17.81 -2.57 15.18
CA SER A 220 -18.13 -3.72 16.04
C SER A 220 -19.19 -3.45 17.11
N TRP A 221 -19.92 -2.32 17.05
CA TRP A 221 -21.07 -2.11 17.92
C TRP A 221 -22.30 -2.79 17.33
N PHE A 222 -22.88 -3.70 18.10
CA PHE A 222 -24.15 -4.32 17.73
C PHE A 222 -25.30 -3.36 18.04
N HIS A 223 -26.34 -3.41 17.24
CA HIS A 223 -27.49 -2.54 17.42
C HIS A 223 -28.79 -3.12 16.85
N GLN A 224 -29.89 -2.55 17.31
CA GLN A 224 -31.26 -2.85 16.88
C GLN A 224 -32.04 -1.52 16.80
N VAL A 225 -32.81 -1.29 15.73
CA VAL A 225 -33.47 0.00 15.47
C VAL A 225 -34.96 -0.18 15.24
N HIS A 226 -35.77 0.68 15.84
CA HIS A 226 -37.23 0.66 15.75
C HIS A 226 -37.76 2.00 15.26
N ASN A 227 -38.65 1.96 14.29
CA ASN A 227 -39.32 3.15 13.79
C ASN A 227 -40.49 3.50 14.71
N LEU A 228 -40.35 4.60 15.47
CA LEU A 228 -41.42 5.11 16.34
C LEU A 228 -42.50 5.84 15.54
N GLU A 229 -42.14 6.28 14.34
CA GLU A 229 -42.98 6.96 13.34
C GLU A 229 -42.63 6.44 11.95
N ASP A 230 -43.34 6.92 10.92
CA ASP A 230 -42.90 6.71 9.55
C ASP A 230 -41.58 7.47 9.33
N THR A 231 -40.58 6.84 8.73
CA THR A 231 -39.23 7.40 8.60
C THR A 231 -38.65 7.27 7.19
N ILE A 232 -37.77 8.22 6.87
CA ILE A 232 -36.82 8.10 5.77
C ILE A 232 -35.43 8.36 6.37
N SER A 233 -34.46 7.50 6.08
CA SER A 233 -33.07 7.74 6.47
C SER A 233 -32.08 7.45 5.37
N ILE A 234 -30.97 8.18 5.40
CA ILE A 234 -29.80 7.97 4.56
C ILE A 234 -28.70 7.39 5.45
N ASN A 235 -28.04 6.35 4.97
CA ASN A 235 -27.12 5.55 5.74
C ASN A 235 -25.87 5.22 4.91
N HIS A 236 -24.70 5.23 5.54
CA HIS A 236 -23.45 4.79 4.91
C HIS A 236 -22.73 3.81 5.81
N ASN A 237 -22.21 2.74 5.23
CA ASN A 237 -21.20 1.91 5.86
C ASN A 237 -19.83 2.23 5.26
N PHE A 238 -18.82 2.38 6.10
CA PHE A 238 -17.51 2.84 5.65
C PHE A 238 -16.34 2.37 6.51
N ILE A 239 -15.18 2.28 5.87
CA ILE A 239 -13.88 2.08 6.51
C ILE A 239 -13.03 3.31 6.27
N ASN A 240 -12.24 3.67 7.27
CA ASN A 240 -11.17 4.64 7.14
C ASN A 240 -10.00 4.34 8.09
N ALA A 241 -9.07 5.29 8.23
CA ALA A 241 -7.89 5.14 9.07
C ALA A 241 -8.20 4.88 10.54
N SER A 242 -9.40 5.20 11.00
CA SER A 242 -9.79 5.07 12.40
C SER A 242 -10.24 3.65 12.78
N ASN A 243 -10.72 2.86 11.82
CA ASN A 243 -11.20 1.49 12.05
C ASN A 243 -10.59 0.40 11.14
N VAL A 244 -9.67 0.74 10.24
CA VAL A 244 -9.10 -0.25 9.31
C VAL A 244 -8.49 -1.47 10.00
N ASP A 245 -7.84 -1.30 11.14
CA ASP A 245 -7.31 -2.39 11.96
C ASP A 245 -8.41 -3.30 12.52
N LEU A 246 -9.54 -2.72 12.95
CA LEU A 246 -10.70 -3.48 13.43
C LEU A 246 -11.31 -4.30 12.31
N ALA A 247 -11.41 -3.72 11.11
CA ALA A 247 -11.87 -4.42 9.92
C ALA A 247 -10.92 -5.55 9.50
N VAL A 248 -9.60 -5.31 9.50
CA VAL A 248 -8.59 -6.35 9.21
C VAL A 248 -8.67 -7.47 10.25
N ASP A 249 -8.81 -7.15 11.53
CA ASP A 249 -8.96 -8.14 12.59
C ASP A 249 -10.26 -8.94 12.47
N SER A 250 -11.37 -8.30 12.09
CA SER A 250 -12.66 -8.94 11.82
C SER A 250 -12.56 -9.93 10.65
N ILE A 251 -12.03 -9.48 9.51
CA ILE A 251 -11.80 -10.34 8.34
C ILE A 251 -10.89 -11.51 8.71
N ARG A 252 -9.81 -11.27 9.46
CA ARG A 252 -8.91 -12.33 9.92
C ARG A 252 -9.64 -13.35 10.80
N LYS A 253 -10.49 -12.90 11.72
CA LYS A 253 -11.29 -13.80 12.57
C LYS A 253 -12.22 -14.65 11.72
N ARG A 254 -12.93 -14.04 10.77
CA ARG A 254 -13.85 -14.76 9.89
C ARG A 254 -13.13 -15.80 9.03
N ILE A 255 -11.93 -15.51 8.52
CA ILE A 255 -11.15 -16.51 7.78
C ILE A 255 -10.84 -17.73 8.64
N HIS A 256 -10.46 -17.54 9.91
CA HIS A 256 -10.22 -18.69 10.80
C HIS A 256 -11.48 -19.52 11.03
N GLU A 257 -12.63 -18.88 11.16
CA GLU A 257 -13.92 -19.56 11.30
C GLU A 257 -14.28 -20.33 10.03
N ILE A 258 -14.17 -19.70 8.85
CA ILE A 258 -14.39 -20.36 7.55
C ILE A 258 -13.47 -21.56 7.40
N VAL A 259 -12.17 -21.41 7.67
CA VAL A 259 -11.21 -22.51 7.60
C VAL A 259 -11.63 -23.66 8.51
N ALA A 260 -12.08 -23.37 9.74
CA ALA A 260 -12.57 -24.39 10.66
C ALA A 260 -13.90 -25.03 10.20
N GLU A 261 -14.77 -24.27 9.53
CA GLU A 261 -16.05 -24.75 8.98
C GLU A 261 -15.87 -25.74 7.83
N ILE A 262 -14.88 -25.52 6.96
CA ILE A 262 -14.62 -26.37 5.78
C ILE A 262 -13.40 -27.30 5.93
N GLU A 263 -12.85 -27.41 7.14
CA GLU A 263 -11.62 -28.16 7.43
C GLU A 263 -11.75 -29.65 7.05
N ASP A 264 -12.93 -30.24 7.25
CA ASP A 264 -13.25 -31.63 6.91
C ASP A 264 -13.11 -31.95 5.42
N SER A 265 -13.19 -30.91 4.59
CA SER A 265 -13.11 -30.99 3.13
C SER A 265 -11.70 -30.68 2.61
N ARG A 266 -10.72 -30.39 3.49
CA ARG A 266 -9.36 -29.95 3.09
C ARG A 266 -8.67 -30.91 2.14
N ASP A 267 -8.80 -32.22 2.37
CA ASP A 267 -8.15 -33.26 1.57
C ASP A 267 -8.73 -33.40 0.15
N LEU A 268 -9.88 -32.76 -0.13
CA LEU A 268 -10.49 -32.73 -1.47
C LEU A 268 -9.87 -31.67 -2.39
N PHE A 269 -9.03 -30.78 -1.85
CA PHE A 269 -8.48 -29.62 -2.57
C PHE A 269 -6.96 -29.59 -2.50
N THR A 270 -6.31 -29.04 -3.53
CA THR A 270 -4.94 -28.55 -3.38
C THR A 270 -4.90 -27.37 -2.40
N ALA A 271 -3.71 -27.06 -1.86
CA ALA A 271 -3.56 -25.92 -0.94
C ALA A 271 -4.03 -24.58 -1.56
N LYS A 272 -3.84 -24.41 -2.87
CA LYS A 272 -4.31 -23.23 -3.60
C LYS A 272 -5.83 -23.23 -3.73
N GLU A 273 -6.42 -24.34 -4.17
CA GLU A 273 -7.88 -24.44 -4.32
C GLU A 273 -8.61 -24.26 -2.99
N PHE A 274 -8.09 -24.84 -1.90
CA PHE A 274 -8.65 -24.63 -0.56
C PHE A 274 -8.60 -23.15 -0.16
N SER A 275 -7.47 -22.47 -0.40
CA SER A 275 -7.36 -21.03 -0.16
C SER A 275 -8.34 -20.23 -1.02
N ASP A 276 -8.53 -20.60 -2.29
CA ASP A 276 -9.47 -19.94 -3.20
C ASP A 276 -10.92 -20.13 -2.71
N GLN A 277 -11.28 -21.30 -2.17
CA GLN A 277 -12.60 -21.54 -1.54
C GLN A 277 -12.80 -20.67 -0.29
N VAL A 278 -11.78 -20.56 0.57
CA VAL A 278 -11.83 -19.69 1.76
C VAL A 278 -12.08 -18.23 1.34
N GLN A 279 -11.38 -17.74 0.31
CA GLN A 279 -11.59 -16.37 -0.19
C GLN A 279 -12.97 -16.20 -0.83
N LEU A 280 -13.50 -17.21 -1.52
CA LEU A 280 -14.83 -17.18 -2.12
C LEU A 280 -15.92 -17.07 -1.05
N ILE A 281 -15.86 -17.89 0.00
CA ILE A 281 -16.80 -17.86 1.13
C ILE A 281 -16.67 -16.52 1.87
N LEU A 282 -15.44 -16.06 2.12
CA LEU A 282 -15.18 -14.78 2.76
C LEU A 282 -15.82 -13.63 1.98
N LYS A 283 -15.68 -13.63 0.66
CA LYS A 283 -16.28 -12.61 -0.21
C LYS A 283 -17.80 -12.63 -0.18
N ALA A 284 -18.41 -13.82 -0.16
CA ALA A 284 -19.86 -13.96 -0.13
C ALA A 284 -20.45 -13.41 1.19
N ASP A 285 -19.78 -13.71 2.30
CA ASP A 285 -20.22 -13.37 3.66
C ASP A 285 -19.87 -11.92 4.05
N SER A 286 -18.61 -11.52 3.86
CA SER A 286 -18.06 -10.22 4.27
C SER A 286 -18.16 -9.14 3.18
N LYS A 287 -18.63 -9.50 1.97
CA LYS A 287 -18.62 -8.66 0.75
C LYS A 287 -17.23 -8.24 0.23
N ILE A 288 -16.15 -8.61 0.92
CA ILE A 288 -14.77 -8.34 0.52
C ILE A 288 -13.91 -9.58 0.77
N ASP A 289 -12.92 -9.82 -0.11
CA ASP A 289 -11.86 -10.79 0.13
C ASP A 289 -10.53 -10.08 0.47
N LEU A 290 -9.51 -10.83 0.94
CA LEU A 290 -8.23 -10.24 1.31
C LEU A 290 -7.49 -9.62 0.13
N ARG A 291 -7.73 -10.11 -1.09
CA ARG A 291 -7.08 -9.59 -2.29
C ARG A 291 -7.64 -8.23 -2.63
N THR A 292 -8.96 -8.11 -2.74
CA THR A 292 -9.65 -6.84 -2.98
C THR A 292 -9.34 -5.84 -1.87
N PHE A 293 -9.28 -6.27 -0.61
CA PHE A 293 -8.93 -5.35 0.48
C PHE A 293 -7.48 -4.87 0.40
N ALA A 294 -6.54 -5.74 0.04
CA ALA A 294 -5.15 -5.38 -0.19
C ALA A 294 -5.01 -4.39 -1.37
N GLU A 295 -5.73 -4.61 -2.47
CA GLU A 295 -5.73 -3.73 -3.64
C GLU A 295 -6.28 -2.33 -3.30
N LEU A 296 -7.31 -2.23 -2.47
CA LEU A 296 -7.80 -0.94 -1.94
C LEU A 296 -6.69 -0.23 -1.14
N LEU A 297 -6.03 -0.95 -0.23
CA LEU A 297 -4.97 -0.38 0.60
C LEU A 297 -3.76 0.04 -0.26
N ASP A 298 -3.38 -0.74 -1.27
CA ASP A 298 -2.29 -0.40 -2.19
C ASP A 298 -2.61 0.87 -2.99
N TYR A 299 -3.86 1.01 -3.45
CA TYR A 299 -4.34 2.23 -4.08
C TYR A 299 -4.27 3.43 -3.12
N LEU A 300 -4.78 3.29 -1.90
CA LEU A 300 -4.75 4.35 -0.88
C LEU A 300 -3.31 4.73 -0.52
N ILE A 301 -2.39 3.76 -0.36
CA ILE A 301 -0.97 4.02 -0.11
C ILE A 301 -0.38 4.82 -1.28
N SER A 302 -0.62 4.40 -2.52
CA SER A 302 -0.12 5.10 -3.70
C SER A 302 -0.67 6.54 -3.78
N ASP A 303 -1.96 6.73 -3.59
CA ASP A 303 -2.61 8.02 -3.72
C ASP A 303 -2.27 8.97 -2.55
N ARG A 304 -2.29 8.48 -1.30
CA ARG A 304 -1.91 9.28 -0.13
C ARG A 304 -0.43 9.58 -0.10
N SER A 305 0.45 8.65 -0.52
CA SER A 305 1.90 8.91 -0.60
C SER A 305 2.30 9.95 -1.65
N ALA A 306 1.44 10.20 -2.64
CA ALA A 306 1.62 11.28 -3.61
C ALA A 306 1.30 12.67 -3.03
N ARG A 307 0.48 12.74 -1.97
CA ARG A 307 0.00 14.00 -1.37
C ARG A 307 0.58 14.28 0.01
N ALA A 308 0.78 13.26 0.83
CA ALA A 308 1.28 13.38 2.20
C ALA A 308 2.78 13.67 2.23
N LYS A 309 3.17 14.67 3.02
CA LYS A 309 4.57 15.08 3.19
C LYS A 309 5.37 14.12 4.08
N TYR A 310 4.70 13.41 4.98
CA TYR A 310 5.29 12.52 5.97
C TYR A 310 4.29 11.41 6.37
N CYS A 311 4.79 10.36 7.03
CA CYS A 311 3.95 9.43 7.79
C CYS A 311 3.84 9.92 9.23
N TRP A 312 2.66 9.75 9.83
CA TRP A 312 2.45 9.95 11.25
C TRP A 312 3.25 8.94 12.07
N VAL A 313 4.11 9.42 12.96
CA VAL A 313 4.88 8.59 13.89
C VAL A 313 4.68 9.13 15.30
N CYS A 314 4.22 8.27 16.20
CA CYS A 314 4.10 8.61 17.61
C CYS A 314 5.42 8.33 18.34
N PRO A 315 6.02 9.28 19.07
CA PRO A 315 7.24 9.02 19.84
C PRO A 315 7.07 7.94 20.92
N GLN A 316 5.86 7.76 21.46
CA GLN A 316 5.56 6.74 22.46
C GLN A 316 5.30 5.36 21.85
N HIS A 317 4.83 5.32 20.61
CA HIS A 317 4.52 4.08 19.88
C HIS A 317 5.13 4.16 18.47
N PRO A 318 6.46 4.21 18.35
CA PRO A 318 7.13 4.44 17.06
C PRO A 318 6.96 3.27 16.09
N HIS A 319 6.43 2.13 16.56
CA HIS A 319 6.32 0.88 15.81
C HIS A 319 4.87 0.45 15.52
N SER A 320 3.86 1.18 16.01
CA SER A 320 2.46 0.88 15.70
C SER A 320 1.55 2.09 15.93
N ILE A 321 0.89 2.54 14.88
CA ILE A 321 -0.17 3.55 14.95
C ILE A 321 -1.45 2.98 15.58
N PHE A 322 -1.68 1.67 15.45
CA PHE A 322 -2.84 1.00 16.05
C PHE A 322 -2.72 0.87 17.57
N GLU A 323 -1.52 0.75 18.11
CA GLU A 323 -1.29 0.91 19.56
C GLU A 323 -1.38 2.38 19.98
N CYS A 324 -0.90 3.30 19.15
CA CYS A 324 -1.01 4.74 19.41
C CYS A 324 -2.47 5.20 19.60
N LYS A 325 -3.40 4.74 18.76
CA LYS A 325 -4.81 5.17 18.85
C LYS A 325 -5.53 4.62 20.08
N LYS A 326 -5.06 3.51 20.68
CA LYS A 326 -5.61 2.96 21.93
C LYS A 326 -5.17 3.77 23.16
N ASN A 327 -4.17 4.65 23.02
CA ASN A 327 -3.61 5.40 24.13
C ASN A 327 -4.26 6.80 24.26
N PRO A 328 -4.97 7.10 25.37
CA PRO A 328 -5.64 8.40 25.55
C PRO A 328 -4.70 9.61 25.52
N LYS A 329 -3.45 9.47 25.96
CA LYS A 329 -2.46 10.56 25.91
C LYS A 329 -2.05 10.85 24.47
N CYS A 330 -1.93 9.83 23.64
CA CYS A 330 -1.62 9.97 22.23
C CYS A 330 -2.78 10.64 21.46
N LEU A 331 -4.03 10.24 21.73
CA LEU A 331 -5.21 10.89 21.16
C LEU A 331 -5.28 12.38 21.52
N LYS A 332 -5.00 12.72 22.78
CA LYS A 332 -4.92 14.12 23.21
C LYS A 332 -3.81 14.88 22.46
N ARG A 333 -2.61 14.30 22.35
CA ARG A 333 -1.48 14.90 21.63
C ARG A 333 -1.77 15.09 20.13
N ALA A 334 -2.53 14.16 19.53
CA ALA A 334 -2.94 14.23 18.13
C ALA A 334 -3.76 15.51 17.86
N LYS A 335 -4.71 15.84 18.75
CA LYS A 335 -5.47 17.10 18.70
C LYS A 335 -4.59 18.33 18.90
N GLU A 336 -3.69 18.30 19.88
CA GLU A 336 -2.78 19.42 20.15
C GLU A 336 -1.88 19.73 18.95
N LEU A 337 -1.28 18.70 18.34
CA LEU A 337 -0.46 18.83 17.13
C LEU A 337 -1.23 19.39 15.94
N TRP A 338 -2.50 19.02 15.77
CA TRP A 338 -3.34 19.63 14.76
C TRP A 338 -3.56 21.12 15.06
N LYS A 339 -3.89 21.46 16.32
CA LYS A 339 -4.12 22.86 16.76
C LYS A 339 -2.87 23.74 16.62
N GLU A 340 -1.68 23.16 16.73
CA GLU A 340 -0.40 23.85 16.47
C GLU A 340 -0.22 24.25 14.99
N ASN A 341 -0.84 23.53 14.05
CA ASN A 341 -0.64 23.69 12.60
C ASN A 341 -1.89 24.20 11.84
N CYS A 342 -3.05 24.24 12.49
CA CYS A 342 -4.29 24.68 11.90
C CYS A 342 -5.28 25.24 12.93
N SER A 343 -6.08 26.21 12.50
CA SER A 343 -7.15 26.84 13.30
C SER A 343 -8.47 26.94 12.54
N CYS A 344 -8.63 26.30 11.38
CA CYS A 344 -9.77 26.54 10.50
C CYS A 344 -11.11 26.17 11.14
N GLY A 345 -11.12 25.18 12.05
CA GLY A 345 -12.28 24.76 12.87
C GLY A 345 -13.52 24.31 12.11
N SER A 346 -13.57 24.52 10.79
CA SER A 346 -14.75 24.36 9.96
C SER A 346 -15.16 22.90 9.87
N MET A 347 -16.47 22.67 9.93
CA MET A 347 -17.07 21.36 9.82
C MET A 347 -17.39 20.97 8.37
N PHE A 348 -17.46 21.96 7.46
CA PHE A 348 -17.96 21.78 6.09
C PHE A 348 -17.06 22.37 5.00
N ALA A 349 -15.85 22.86 5.33
CA ALA A 349 -14.98 23.49 4.33
C ALA A 349 -14.60 22.52 3.21
N ASP A 350 -15.01 22.82 1.98
CA ASP A 350 -14.69 22.02 0.80
C ASP A 350 -14.04 22.93 -0.28
N PRO A 351 -12.76 22.70 -0.66
CA PRO A 351 -11.88 21.65 -0.15
C PRO A 351 -11.41 21.91 1.29
N MET A 352 -11.04 20.83 1.99
CA MET A 352 -10.32 20.93 3.27
C MET A 352 -9.11 21.86 3.14
N CYS A 353 -8.83 22.66 4.17
CA CYS A 353 -7.65 23.51 4.13
C CYS A 353 -6.36 22.66 4.09
N PRO A 354 -5.25 23.18 3.51
CA PRO A 354 -4.04 22.40 3.29
C PRO A 354 -3.47 21.73 4.56
N SER A 355 -3.47 22.42 5.71
CA SER A 355 -2.97 21.85 6.96
C SER A 355 -3.82 20.67 7.46
N CYS A 356 -5.15 20.74 7.32
CA CYS A 356 -6.02 19.64 7.71
C CYS A 356 -5.87 18.44 6.77
N LEU A 357 -5.76 18.72 5.46
CA LEU A 357 -5.54 17.70 4.44
C LEU A 357 -4.19 16.99 4.63
N ASP A 358 -3.13 17.74 4.92
CA ASP A 358 -1.81 17.20 5.24
C ASP A 358 -1.87 16.29 6.49
N TRP A 359 -2.55 16.74 7.55
CA TRP A 359 -2.66 15.99 8.80
C TRP A 359 -3.40 14.67 8.60
N ILE A 360 -4.59 14.70 7.99
CA ILE A 360 -5.38 13.49 7.78
C ILE A 360 -4.70 12.56 6.77
N GLY A 361 -4.10 13.10 5.71
CA GLY A 361 -3.37 12.31 4.71
C GLY A 361 -2.15 11.58 5.30
N ALA A 362 -1.38 12.24 6.18
CA ALA A 362 -0.27 11.60 6.88
C ALA A 362 -0.75 10.49 7.84
N TYR A 363 -1.87 10.72 8.52
CA TYR A 363 -2.48 9.74 9.41
C TYR A 363 -3.01 8.52 8.63
N GLU A 364 -3.80 8.76 7.57
CA GLU A 364 -4.34 7.72 6.68
C GLU A 364 -3.25 6.88 6.04
N LEU A 365 -2.19 7.51 5.50
CA LEU A 365 -1.06 6.79 4.91
C LEU A 365 -0.43 5.80 5.90
N SER A 366 -0.25 6.23 7.15
CA SER A 366 0.38 5.41 8.19
C SER A 366 -0.49 4.22 8.59
N CYS A 367 -1.80 4.44 8.75
CA CYS A 367 -2.76 3.37 9.00
C CYS A 367 -2.84 2.38 7.82
N CYS A 368 -2.84 2.87 6.58
CA CYS A 368 -2.88 1.99 5.40
C CYS A 368 -1.65 1.09 5.31
N ILE A 369 -0.45 1.64 5.55
CA ILE A 369 0.82 0.89 5.55
C ILE A 369 0.78 -0.23 6.60
N GLU A 370 0.37 0.08 7.83
CA GLU A 370 0.32 -0.92 8.90
C GLU A 370 -0.76 -1.99 8.62
N ALA A 371 -1.96 -1.60 8.18
CA ALA A 371 -3.02 -2.53 7.79
C ALA A 371 -2.59 -3.46 6.64
N ARG A 372 -1.90 -2.91 5.63
CA ARG A 372 -1.38 -3.69 4.50
C ARG A 372 -0.34 -4.71 4.96
N GLY A 373 0.53 -4.32 5.89
CA GLY A 373 1.51 -5.21 6.54
C GLY A 373 0.85 -6.32 7.36
N MET A 374 -0.26 -6.03 8.06
CA MET A 374 -1.05 -7.04 8.77
C MET A 374 -1.62 -8.09 7.80
N ILE A 375 -2.17 -7.67 6.66
CA ILE A 375 -2.70 -8.58 5.64
C ILE A 375 -1.59 -9.47 5.04
N GLU A 376 -0.43 -8.92 4.68
CA GLU A 376 0.68 -9.75 4.14
C GLU A 376 1.21 -10.75 5.17
N THR A 377 1.33 -10.34 6.43
CA THR A 377 1.74 -11.24 7.52
C THR A 377 0.79 -12.43 7.64
N TYR A 378 -0.50 -12.20 7.43
CA TYR A 378 -1.50 -13.24 7.45
C TYR A 378 -1.42 -14.18 6.24
N LYS A 379 -1.27 -13.63 5.02
CA LYS A 379 -1.07 -14.45 3.80
C LYS A 379 0.12 -15.40 3.93
N MET A 380 1.23 -14.95 4.51
CA MET A 380 2.40 -15.79 4.75
C MET A 380 2.10 -16.97 5.69
N ARG A 381 1.25 -16.78 6.71
CA ARG A 381 0.85 -17.84 7.65
C ARG A 381 -0.06 -18.91 7.01
N LEU A 382 -0.84 -18.55 6.01
CA LEU A 382 -1.71 -19.48 5.27
C LEU A 382 -0.94 -20.36 4.27
N SER A 383 0.34 -20.07 3.97
CA SER A 383 1.16 -20.90 3.10
C SER A 383 1.56 -22.24 3.75
N SER A 384 1.53 -23.33 2.97
CA SER A 384 1.72 -24.71 3.45
C SER A 384 3.08 -24.96 4.12
N THR A 385 4.10 -24.16 3.79
CA THR A 385 5.45 -24.23 4.37
C THR A 385 5.47 -23.75 5.82
N PHE A 386 4.60 -22.81 6.20
CA PHE A 386 4.57 -22.22 7.55
C PHE A 386 3.65 -22.99 8.51
N MET A 387 2.55 -23.55 8.00
CA MET A 387 1.66 -24.44 8.78
C MET A 387 2.38 -25.71 9.27
N LYS A 388 3.37 -26.22 8.52
CA LYS A 388 4.24 -27.34 8.96
C LYS A 388 5.21 -26.99 10.10
N LEU A 389 5.53 -25.71 10.30
CA LEU A 389 6.39 -25.23 11.39
C LEU A 389 5.59 -24.98 12.68
N LEU A 390 4.30 -24.63 12.57
CA LEU A 390 3.42 -24.39 13.71
C LEU A 390 2.92 -25.68 14.38
N SER A 391 2.93 -26.82 13.68
CA SER A 391 2.62 -28.13 14.30
C SER A 391 3.74 -28.65 15.20
N SER A 392 4.92 -28.03 15.19
CA SER A 392 6.03 -28.36 16.10
C SER A 392 6.25 -27.27 17.17
N ARG A 393 5.57 -27.47 18.31
CA ARG A 393 5.75 -26.80 19.62
C ARG A 393 5.20 -25.38 19.79
N ALA A 394 4.30 -25.30 20.77
CA ALA A 394 3.84 -24.16 21.54
C ALA A 394 4.77 -22.94 21.58
N VAL A 395 4.37 -21.86 20.90
CA VAL A 395 4.70 -20.50 21.31
C VAL A 395 3.41 -19.69 21.32
N ALA A 396 2.72 -19.74 22.46
CA ALA A 396 1.81 -18.67 22.85
C ALA A 396 2.66 -17.42 23.10
N GLY A 397 2.54 -16.44 22.22
CA GLY A 397 3.31 -15.19 22.31
C GLY A 397 3.01 -14.25 21.14
N ASN A 398 1.89 -13.55 21.23
CA ASN A 398 1.33 -12.65 20.22
C ASN A 398 2.18 -11.39 19.89
N SER A 399 3.42 -11.27 20.36
CA SER A 399 4.18 -10.01 20.33
C SER A 399 5.41 -10.01 19.40
N CYS A 400 5.96 -11.15 18.98
CA CYS A 400 7.29 -11.15 18.34
C CYS A 400 7.27 -11.07 16.79
N PHE A 401 6.17 -11.48 16.14
CA PHE A 401 6.10 -11.54 14.67
C PHE A 401 5.42 -10.33 14.00
N TYR A 402 4.49 -9.66 14.68
CA TYR A 402 3.95 -8.38 14.21
C TYR A 402 5.06 -7.31 14.09
N LEU A 403 6.08 -7.42 14.93
CA LEU A 403 7.25 -6.55 14.89
C LEU A 403 8.11 -6.78 13.66
N LEU A 404 8.30 -7.99 13.12
CA LEU A 404 9.33 -8.18 12.08
C LEU A 404 8.89 -7.69 10.69
N SER A 405 7.63 -7.90 10.29
CA SER A 405 7.09 -7.42 9.01
C SER A 405 6.71 -5.94 9.05
N ALA A 406 6.14 -5.47 10.16
CA ALA A 406 5.92 -4.04 10.39
C ALA A 406 7.25 -3.29 10.56
N VAL A 407 8.27 -3.86 11.21
CA VAL A 407 9.62 -3.28 11.24
C VAL A 407 10.26 -3.31 9.87
N ILE A 408 10.07 -4.31 9.01
CA ILE A 408 10.62 -4.28 7.64
C ILE A 408 9.92 -3.22 6.78
N LEU A 409 8.60 -3.06 6.90
CA LEU A 409 7.84 -2.06 6.16
C LEU A 409 8.01 -0.64 6.73
N LEU A 410 8.04 -0.49 8.06
CA LEU A 410 8.43 0.75 8.75
C LEU A 410 9.93 1.03 8.62
N ASP A 411 10.83 0.06 8.45
CA ASP A 411 12.23 0.31 8.09
C ASP A 411 12.30 0.73 6.63
N LEU A 412 11.59 0.08 5.71
CA LEU A 412 11.57 0.47 4.30
C LEU A 412 10.97 1.87 4.13
N VAL A 413 9.93 2.21 4.90
CA VAL A 413 9.30 3.53 4.90
C VAL A 413 10.11 4.54 5.72
N SER A 414 10.68 4.19 6.89
CA SER A 414 11.55 5.06 7.69
C SER A 414 12.89 5.33 7.00
N ARG A 415 13.46 4.35 6.29
CA ARG A 415 14.64 4.54 5.43
C ARG A 415 14.31 5.41 4.23
N ASN A 416 13.14 5.21 3.60
CA ASN A 416 12.62 6.13 2.57
C ASN A 416 12.28 7.54 3.11
N LEU A 417 11.89 7.66 4.39
CA LEU A 417 11.55 8.92 5.06
C LEU A 417 12.77 9.64 5.63
N GLN A 418 13.82 8.95 6.07
CA GLN A 418 15.12 9.57 6.38
C GLN A 418 15.72 10.17 5.11
N THR A 419 15.66 9.45 3.98
CA THR A 419 15.99 10.02 2.67
C THR A 419 15.09 11.20 2.28
N ARG A 420 13.78 11.17 2.58
CA ARG A 420 12.85 12.31 2.32
C ARG A 420 12.97 13.48 3.30
N ALA A 421 13.43 13.25 4.54
CA ALA A 421 13.71 14.29 5.52
C ALA A 421 14.91 15.14 5.08
N PHE A 422 15.92 14.51 4.46
CA PHE A 422 17.00 15.21 3.76
C PHE A 422 16.48 15.92 2.48
N SER A 423 15.46 15.39 1.78
CA SER A 423 14.88 16.07 0.60
C SER A 423 13.81 17.14 0.92
N GLN A 424 13.51 17.42 2.20
CA GLN A 424 12.38 18.28 2.63
C GLN A 424 11.04 17.95 1.95
N GLY A 425 10.81 16.68 1.59
CA GLY A 425 9.59 16.26 0.89
C GLY A 425 9.46 16.76 -0.56
N LYS A 426 10.51 17.36 -1.14
CA LYS A 426 10.58 17.61 -2.58
C LYS A 426 11.07 16.35 -3.31
N PRO A 427 10.60 16.08 -4.54
CA PRO A 427 11.23 15.10 -5.43
C PRO A 427 12.73 15.37 -5.50
N PHE A 428 13.55 14.32 -5.60
CA PHE A 428 14.98 14.49 -5.78
C PHE A 428 15.23 15.36 -7.03
N ASP A 429 15.77 16.56 -6.82
CA ASP A 429 16.03 17.50 -7.90
C ASP A 429 17.30 17.09 -8.64
N TRP A 430 17.10 16.35 -9.72
CA TRP A 430 18.20 15.77 -10.51
C TRP A 430 19.11 16.84 -11.11
N GLU A 431 18.53 17.94 -11.60
CA GLU A 431 19.30 19.03 -12.20
C GLU A 431 20.04 19.84 -11.14
N ALA A 432 19.46 20.06 -9.96
CA ALA A 432 20.18 20.67 -8.84
C ALA A 432 21.34 19.79 -8.36
N ALA A 433 21.16 18.46 -8.29
CA ALA A 433 22.23 17.53 -7.97
C ALA A 433 23.35 17.55 -9.02
N ARG A 434 23.01 17.51 -10.31
CA ARG A 434 23.98 17.69 -11.40
C ARG A 434 24.73 19.01 -11.28
N ALA A 435 24.01 20.11 -11.05
CA ALA A 435 24.61 21.44 -10.89
C ALA A 435 25.49 21.55 -9.63
N HIS A 436 25.14 20.86 -8.55
CA HIS A 436 25.94 20.77 -7.32
C HIS A 436 27.24 20.00 -7.58
N PHE A 437 27.16 18.78 -8.12
CA PHE A 437 28.34 17.93 -8.35
C PHE A 437 29.28 18.46 -9.43
N SER A 438 28.76 19.14 -10.46
CA SER A 438 29.56 19.78 -11.51
C SER A 438 30.55 20.83 -10.98
N ARG A 439 30.34 21.36 -9.76
CA ARG A 439 31.23 22.36 -9.14
C ARG A 439 32.53 21.76 -8.61
N PHE A 440 32.66 20.45 -8.57
CA PHE A 440 33.85 19.75 -8.08
C PHE A 440 34.62 19.16 -9.26
N PRO A 441 35.55 19.92 -9.87
CA PRO A 441 36.29 19.49 -11.05
C PRO A 441 37.35 18.42 -10.73
N GLY A 442 37.88 17.77 -11.76
CA GLY A 442 38.96 16.79 -11.67
C GLY A 442 38.60 15.54 -12.47
N GLY A 443 39.49 15.10 -13.36
CA GLY A 443 39.24 13.98 -14.25
C GLY A 443 38.07 14.16 -15.23
N ALA A 444 37.72 13.09 -15.94
CA ALA A 444 36.60 13.01 -16.87
C ALA A 444 36.08 11.56 -16.98
N VAL A 445 34.81 11.40 -17.36
CA VAL A 445 34.29 10.12 -17.85
C VAL A 445 33.89 10.29 -19.31
N THR A 446 34.34 9.38 -20.17
CA THR A 446 34.09 9.44 -21.62
C THR A 446 33.34 8.21 -22.09
N LEU A 447 32.51 8.40 -23.12
CA LEU A 447 31.80 7.33 -23.81
C LEU A 447 32.27 7.28 -25.27
N THR A 448 32.75 6.12 -25.70
CA THR A 448 33.07 5.83 -27.11
C THR A 448 32.19 4.67 -27.60
N THR A 449 31.56 4.79 -28.77
CA THR A 449 30.73 3.73 -29.36
C THR A 449 31.30 3.25 -30.70
N ASP A 450 31.23 1.95 -30.95
CA ASP A 450 31.43 1.28 -32.23
C ASP A 450 30.10 0.63 -32.61
N ASP A 451 29.24 1.40 -33.28
CA ASP A 451 27.87 0.99 -33.60
C ASP A 451 27.80 -0.19 -34.57
N ASN A 452 28.84 -0.36 -35.40
CA ASN A 452 28.96 -1.51 -36.30
C ASN A 452 29.15 -2.81 -35.51
N LYS A 453 30.03 -2.79 -34.50
CA LYS A 453 30.23 -3.95 -33.61
C LYS A 453 29.17 -4.06 -32.52
N GLY A 454 28.45 -2.98 -32.21
CA GLY A 454 27.53 -2.94 -31.07
C GLY A 454 28.28 -2.94 -29.74
N LEU A 455 29.46 -2.29 -29.70
CA LEU A 455 30.32 -2.19 -28.52
C LEU A 455 30.45 -0.72 -28.10
N ALA A 456 30.27 -0.44 -26.81
CA ALA A 456 30.55 0.86 -26.22
C ALA A 456 31.56 0.71 -25.09
N THR A 457 32.35 1.75 -24.85
CA THR A 457 33.29 1.82 -23.73
C THR A 457 33.03 3.10 -22.95
N ILE A 458 32.72 2.94 -21.66
CA ILE A 458 32.79 4.00 -20.65
C ILE A 458 34.18 3.94 -20.02
N GLU A 459 34.95 5.02 -20.14
CA GLU A 459 36.29 5.12 -19.56
C GLU A 459 36.34 6.17 -18.44
N LEU A 460 36.77 5.76 -17.25
CA LEU A 460 37.04 6.61 -16.10
C LEU A 460 38.46 7.16 -16.21
N ASN A 461 38.64 8.47 -16.35
CA ASN A 461 39.94 9.07 -16.60
C ASN A 461 40.30 10.13 -15.55
N HIS A 462 41.00 9.69 -14.51
CA HIS A 462 41.62 10.52 -13.47
C HIS A 462 42.88 9.82 -12.90
N PRO A 463 43.88 9.49 -13.74
CA PRO A 463 44.94 8.54 -13.38
C PRO A 463 45.83 9.03 -12.23
N GLY A 464 46.08 10.35 -12.12
CA GLY A 464 46.82 10.94 -10.99
C GLY A 464 46.15 10.74 -9.62
N LYS A 465 44.88 10.35 -9.59
CA LYS A 465 44.10 10.00 -8.40
C LYS A 465 43.53 8.58 -8.48
N LYS A 466 44.16 7.69 -9.26
CA LYS A 466 43.72 6.29 -9.45
C LYS A 466 42.25 6.16 -9.87
N ASN A 467 41.84 7.05 -10.77
CA ASN A 467 40.47 7.13 -11.30
C ASN A 467 39.40 7.32 -10.22
N ALA A 468 39.75 7.96 -9.10
CA ALA A 468 38.78 8.39 -8.10
C ALA A 468 37.82 9.44 -8.68
N LEU A 469 36.52 9.26 -8.43
CA LEU A 469 35.44 10.08 -8.97
C LEU A 469 35.35 11.42 -8.24
N SER A 470 35.61 12.51 -8.97
CA SER A 470 35.17 13.86 -8.59
C SER A 470 33.65 14.00 -8.81
N GLY A 471 33.06 15.08 -8.30
CA GLY A 471 31.65 15.39 -8.59
C GLY A 471 31.40 15.58 -10.09
N LYS A 472 32.31 16.22 -10.83
CA LYS A 472 32.21 16.33 -12.29
C LYS A 472 32.16 14.96 -12.97
N MET A 473 33.01 14.02 -12.58
CA MET A 473 33.01 12.67 -13.15
C MET A 473 31.72 11.90 -12.86
N MET A 474 31.06 12.14 -11.71
CA MET A 474 29.74 11.56 -11.44
C MET A 474 28.68 12.06 -12.45
N VAL A 475 28.73 13.34 -12.82
CA VAL A 475 27.84 13.93 -13.83
C VAL A 475 28.18 13.41 -15.23
N ASP A 476 29.48 13.30 -15.56
CA ASP A 476 29.91 12.72 -16.84
C ASP A 476 29.42 11.26 -16.98
N LEU A 477 29.44 10.48 -15.90
CA LEU A 477 28.91 9.12 -15.87
C LEU A 477 27.39 9.09 -16.08
N ASP A 478 26.63 10.01 -15.44
CA ASP A 478 25.19 10.19 -15.71
C ASP A 478 24.94 10.42 -17.21
N ASP A 479 25.73 11.30 -17.83
CA ASP A 479 25.61 11.59 -19.27
C ASP A 479 25.91 10.38 -20.15
N CYS A 480 26.91 9.58 -19.79
CA CYS A 480 27.23 8.35 -20.50
C CYS A 480 26.06 7.35 -20.39
N VAL A 481 25.51 7.14 -19.19
CA VAL A 481 24.39 6.21 -18.97
C VAL A 481 23.13 6.68 -19.70
N ARG A 482 22.78 7.98 -19.63
CA ARG A 482 21.64 8.55 -20.36
C ARG A 482 21.71 8.32 -21.86
N LYS A 483 22.90 8.45 -22.45
CA LYS A 483 23.11 8.16 -23.88
C LYS A 483 22.95 6.67 -24.20
N LEU A 484 23.35 5.80 -23.28
CA LEU A 484 23.28 4.35 -23.47
C LEU A 484 21.87 3.78 -23.26
N GLU A 485 21.01 4.44 -22.51
CA GLU A 485 19.61 4.02 -22.30
C GLU A 485 18.82 3.92 -23.61
N SER A 486 19.16 4.74 -24.60
CA SER A 486 18.57 4.70 -25.95
C SER A 486 19.48 4.06 -27.01
N TRP A 487 20.63 3.50 -26.61
CA TRP A 487 21.62 2.95 -27.55
C TRP A 487 21.34 1.48 -27.88
N ASP A 488 21.27 1.17 -29.18
CA ASP A 488 20.99 -0.19 -29.68
C ASP A 488 22.26 -1.05 -29.88
N GLY A 489 23.10 -1.10 -28.84
CA GLY A 489 24.28 -1.96 -28.80
C GLY A 489 24.08 -3.23 -27.99
N ALA A 490 25.08 -4.12 -28.05
CA ALA A 490 25.06 -5.40 -27.34
C ALA A 490 25.87 -5.37 -26.05
N VAL A 491 27.02 -4.69 -26.04
CA VAL A 491 27.96 -4.72 -24.92
C VAL A 491 28.45 -3.32 -24.57
N VAL A 492 28.51 -3.02 -23.28
CA VAL A 492 29.13 -1.83 -22.71
C VAL A 492 30.29 -2.26 -21.81
N VAL A 493 31.51 -1.84 -22.10
CA VAL A 493 32.67 -2.03 -21.23
C VAL A 493 32.85 -0.82 -20.34
N LEU A 494 32.93 -1.02 -19.02
CA LEU A 494 33.36 -0.01 -18.07
C LEU A 494 34.82 -0.26 -17.70
N SER A 495 35.68 0.75 -17.84
CA SER A 495 37.13 0.63 -17.62
C SER A 495 37.72 1.89 -16.99
N GLY A 496 38.91 1.78 -16.40
CA GLY A 496 39.68 2.91 -15.91
C GLY A 496 40.93 3.16 -16.76
N ALA A 497 41.23 4.42 -17.06
CA ALA A 497 42.39 4.80 -17.84
C ALA A 497 43.70 4.62 -17.04
N ASN A 498 44.74 4.13 -17.70
CA ASN A 498 46.13 4.06 -17.18
C ASN A 498 46.29 3.31 -15.84
N GLY A 499 45.81 2.07 -15.76
CA GLY A 499 46.30 1.06 -14.81
C GLY A 499 45.36 0.71 -13.66
N ASP A 500 44.67 1.68 -13.06
CA ASP A 500 43.69 1.42 -11.99
C ASP A 500 42.26 1.51 -12.52
N PHE A 501 41.34 0.69 -12.01
CA PHE A 501 39.93 0.81 -12.37
C PHE A 501 39.29 2.06 -11.75
N CYS A 502 39.21 2.09 -10.41
CA CYS A 502 38.66 3.20 -9.64
C CYS A 502 38.84 2.94 -8.13
N THR A 503 39.32 3.94 -7.39
CA THR A 503 39.45 3.85 -5.92
C THR A 503 38.31 4.50 -5.14
N GLY A 504 37.17 4.79 -5.79
CA GLY A 504 35.98 5.37 -5.16
C GLY A 504 35.85 6.87 -5.35
N GLY A 505 35.23 7.58 -4.40
CA GLY A 505 35.13 9.04 -4.45
C GLY A 505 36.47 9.72 -4.20
N ASP A 506 36.77 10.80 -4.94
CA ASP A 506 37.95 11.62 -4.70
C ASP A 506 37.89 12.20 -3.28
N LEU A 507 38.93 11.97 -2.48
CA LEU A 507 38.99 12.41 -1.08
C LEU A 507 38.90 13.92 -0.92
N GLU A 508 39.37 14.72 -1.88
CA GLU A 508 39.22 16.18 -1.85
C GLU A 508 37.77 16.61 -2.07
N PHE A 509 37.06 15.91 -2.96
CA PHE A 509 35.62 16.08 -3.15
C PHE A 509 34.87 15.68 -1.87
N VAL A 510 35.11 14.47 -1.35
CA VAL A 510 34.45 13.94 -0.15
C VAL A 510 34.65 14.85 1.06
N LYS A 511 35.84 15.42 1.25
CA LYS A 511 36.10 16.38 2.34
C LYS A 511 35.26 17.65 2.22
N LYS A 512 34.97 18.10 1.00
CA LYS A 512 34.16 19.30 0.74
C LYS A 512 32.65 19.04 0.79
N THR A 513 32.24 17.77 0.76
CA THR A 513 30.84 17.31 0.78
C THR A 513 30.55 16.40 1.98
N ALA A 514 31.20 16.67 3.11
CA ALA A 514 31.11 15.86 4.32
C ALA A 514 29.91 16.24 5.21
N THR A 515 28.73 16.45 4.63
CA THR A 515 27.49 16.68 5.38
C THR A 515 26.50 15.54 5.15
N PRO A 516 25.57 15.26 6.09
CA PRO A 516 24.52 14.27 5.88
C PRO A 516 23.66 14.54 4.64
N GLN A 517 23.39 15.82 4.33
CA GLN A 517 22.62 16.21 3.15
C GLN A 517 23.36 15.93 1.84
N ASP A 518 24.66 16.25 1.79
CA ASP A 518 25.49 15.94 0.63
C ASP A 518 25.64 14.42 0.47
N GLY A 519 25.79 13.69 1.58
CA GLY A 519 25.81 12.23 1.60
C GLY A 519 24.52 11.63 1.04
N PHE A 520 23.35 12.12 1.48
CA PHE A 520 22.06 11.73 0.92
C PHE A 520 21.98 12.01 -0.58
N THR A 521 22.39 13.22 -1.00
CA THR A 521 22.34 13.63 -2.40
C THR A 521 23.23 12.75 -3.27
N MET A 522 24.46 12.47 -2.82
CA MET A 522 25.43 11.64 -3.52
C MET A 522 24.98 10.18 -3.59
N CYS A 523 24.55 9.59 -2.48
CA CYS A 523 24.09 8.19 -2.46
C CYS A 523 22.88 7.98 -3.37
N THR A 524 21.93 8.93 -3.38
CA THR A 524 20.75 8.89 -4.27
C THR A 524 21.15 9.04 -5.73
N PHE A 525 21.99 10.03 -6.04
CA PHE A 525 22.45 10.32 -7.40
C PHE A 525 23.24 9.13 -7.98
N MET A 526 24.31 8.71 -7.30
CA MET A 526 25.16 7.61 -7.77
C MET A 526 24.43 6.27 -7.72
N GLY A 527 23.67 5.97 -6.66
CA GLY A 527 22.86 4.75 -6.58
C GLY A 527 21.92 4.61 -7.76
N SER A 528 21.23 5.70 -8.14
CA SER A 528 20.33 5.72 -9.30
C SER A 528 21.05 5.55 -10.63
N ILE A 529 22.23 6.16 -10.81
CA ILE A 529 23.07 5.96 -12.01
C ILE A 529 23.48 4.49 -12.13
N LEU A 530 23.91 3.86 -11.04
CA LEU A 530 24.36 2.46 -11.07
C LEU A 530 23.21 1.47 -11.29
N ILE A 531 22.01 1.78 -10.79
CA ILE A 531 20.80 1.00 -11.11
C ILE A 531 20.48 1.09 -12.61
N ARG A 532 20.52 2.29 -13.19
CA ARG A 532 20.27 2.51 -14.62
C ARG A 532 21.34 1.84 -15.50
N LEU A 533 22.61 1.92 -15.10
CA LEU A 533 23.71 1.20 -15.75
C LEU A 533 23.46 -0.31 -15.77
N ARG A 534 23.07 -0.91 -14.63
CA ARG A 534 22.73 -2.34 -14.56
C ARG A 534 21.52 -2.67 -15.44
N ARG A 535 20.50 -1.82 -15.50
CA ARG A 535 19.26 -2.04 -16.26
C ARG A 535 19.38 -1.77 -17.77
N LEU A 536 20.54 -1.35 -18.27
CA LEU A 536 20.73 -1.20 -19.71
C LEU A 536 20.43 -2.52 -20.42
N PRO A 537 19.74 -2.51 -21.58
CA PRO A 537 19.53 -3.74 -22.35
C PRO A 537 20.85 -4.42 -22.75
N ALA A 538 21.90 -3.63 -23.01
CA ALA A 538 23.24 -4.13 -23.30
C ALA A 538 23.89 -4.80 -22.08
N ILE A 539 24.71 -5.83 -22.32
CA ILE A 539 25.53 -6.47 -21.29
C ILE A 539 26.65 -5.53 -20.88
N THR A 540 26.71 -5.21 -19.60
CA THR A 540 27.74 -4.40 -18.99
C THR A 540 28.88 -5.29 -18.46
N ILE A 541 30.12 -4.99 -18.87
CA ILE A 541 31.31 -5.73 -18.49
C ILE A 541 32.31 -4.78 -17.84
N ALA A 542 32.68 -5.01 -16.58
CA ALA A 542 33.74 -4.26 -15.93
C ALA A 542 35.11 -4.86 -16.24
N LYS A 543 36.02 -4.04 -16.79
CA LYS A 543 37.45 -4.34 -16.99
C LYS A 543 38.24 -3.90 -15.75
N GLY A 544 38.36 -4.79 -14.76
CA GLY A 544 38.94 -4.48 -13.46
C GLY A 544 40.46 -4.55 -13.44
N ASP A 545 41.13 -3.46 -13.78
CA ASP A 545 42.59 -3.30 -13.67
C ASP A 545 43.00 -2.68 -12.32
N GLY A 546 44.22 -2.97 -11.86
CA GLY A 546 44.83 -2.34 -10.68
C GLY A 546 43.94 -2.34 -9.44
N TYR A 547 43.69 -1.16 -8.87
CA TYR A 547 42.85 -1.00 -7.68
C TYR A 547 41.35 -0.76 -8.02
N ILE A 548 40.50 -1.60 -7.43
CA ILE A 548 39.02 -1.55 -7.50
C ILE A 548 38.50 -1.39 -6.07
N LEU A 549 38.52 -0.17 -5.53
CA LEU A 549 38.29 0.06 -4.09
C LEU A 549 37.10 0.98 -3.80
N GLY A 550 36.43 0.74 -2.67
CA GLY A 550 35.40 1.64 -2.14
C GLY A 550 34.23 1.81 -3.11
N GLY A 551 33.91 3.06 -3.48
CA GLY A 551 32.92 3.35 -4.51
C GLY A 551 33.27 2.73 -5.88
N GLY A 552 34.56 2.50 -6.17
CA GLY A 552 35.01 1.77 -7.36
C GLY A 552 34.59 0.30 -7.33
N SER A 553 34.56 -0.33 -6.16
CA SER A 553 33.97 -1.67 -6.01
C SER A 553 32.45 -1.65 -6.19
N GLU A 554 31.78 -0.55 -5.84
CA GLU A 554 30.34 -0.38 -6.08
C GLU A 554 30.03 -0.24 -7.58
N LEU A 555 30.83 0.54 -8.32
CA LEU A 555 30.80 0.59 -9.79
C LEU A 555 31.02 -0.80 -10.39
N PHE A 556 32.11 -1.46 -9.99
CA PHE A 556 32.47 -2.79 -10.47
C PHE A 556 31.34 -3.81 -10.24
N SER A 557 30.74 -3.81 -9.04
CA SER A 557 29.62 -4.70 -8.67
C SER A 557 28.31 -4.39 -9.41
N SER A 558 28.18 -3.19 -10.00
CA SER A 558 26.97 -2.79 -10.70
C SER A 558 26.87 -3.38 -12.11
N CYS A 559 28.01 -3.73 -12.73
CA CYS A 559 28.05 -4.40 -14.03
C CYS A 559 27.58 -5.85 -13.94
N ASP A 560 26.95 -6.33 -15.02
CA ASP A 560 26.45 -7.71 -15.15
C ASP A 560 27.60 -8.71 -14.99
N ILE A 561 28.71 -8.43 -15.68
CA ILE A 561 29.91 -9.25 -15.71
C ILE A 561 31.08 -8.48 -15.14
N ARG A 562 31.80 -9.13 -14.22
CA ARG A 562 32.94 -8.59 -13.51
C ARG A 562 34.17 -9.36 -13.91
N THR A 563 35.11 -8.71 -14.59
CA THR A 563 36.40 -9.31 -14.97
C THR A 563 37.53 -8.60 -14.26
N MET A 564 38.58 -9.31 -13.87
CA MET A 564 39.72 -8.73 -13.17
C MET A 564 41.03 -9.10 -13.85
N ASN A 565 41.96 -8.14 -13.94
CA ASN A 565 43.33 -8.48 -14.26
C ASN A 565 43.92 -9.33 -13.12
N ALA A 566 44.81 -10.28 -13.43
CA ALA A 566 45.43 -11.16 -12.44
C ALA A 566 46.15 -10.39 -11.32
N SER A 567 46.69 -9.21 -11.62
CA SER A 567 47.35 -8.33 -10.65
C SER A 567 46.41 -7.42 -9.86
N ALA A 568 45.13 -7.36 -10.22
CA ALA A 568 44.16 -6.44 -9.64
C ALA A 568 43.76 -6.80 -8.20
N LYS A 569 43.32 -5.79 -7.46
CA LYS A 569 42.86 -5.89 -6.08
C LYS A 569 41.49 -5.23 -5.92
N VAL A 570 40.53 -5.93 -5.33
CA VAL A 570 39.15 -5.46 -5.13
C VAL A 570 38.77 -5.42 -3.65
N GLY A 571 38.08 -4.36 -3.19
CA GLY A 571 37.64 -4.30 -1.80
C GLY A 571 36.71 -3.14 -1.44
N PHE A 572 35.62 -3.46 -0.74
CA PHE A 572 34.68 -2.48 -0.16
C PHE A 572 35.27 -1.89 1.13
N VAL A 573 36.19 -0.93 0.96
CA VAL A 573 36.99 -0.36 2.07
C VAL A 573 36.32 0.77 2.85
N GLN A 574 35.06 1.11 2.55
CA GLN A 574 34.29 2.20 3.16
C GLN A 574 34.29 2.13 4.70
N GLY A 575 34.23 0.92 5.27
CA GLY A 575 34.23 0.72 6.72
C GLY A 575 35.47 1.29 7.42
N ARG A 576 36.63 1.36 6.74
CA ARG A 576 37.85 1.99 7.27
C ARG A 576 37.73 3.50 7.45
N LEU A 577 36.76 4.12 6.79
CA LEU A 577 36.44 5.55 6.87
C LEU A 577 35.20 5.81 7.74
N GLY A 578 34.68 4.80 8.45
CA GLY A 578 33.49 4.94 9.30
C GLY A 578 32.17 5.07 8.54
N VAL A 579 32.15 4.72 7.25
CA VAL A 579 30.95 4.79 6.40
C VAL A 579 30.61 3.43 5.79
N THR A 580 29.33 3.19 5.51
CA THR A 580 28.86 2.03 4.74
C THR A 580 29.04 2.29 3.24
N PRO A 581 29.06 1.25 2.37
CA PRO A 581 28.77 1.44 0.95
C PRO A 581 27.49 2.26 0.76
N GLY A 582 27.55 3.24 -0.14
CA GLY A 582 26.49 4.25 -0.32
C GLY A 582 25.83 4.24 -1.70
N TRP A 583 26.42 3.53 -2.67
CA TRP A 583 25.95 3.43 -4.06
C TRP A 583 25.31 2.07 -4.38
N GLY A 584 24.89 1.33 -3.34
CA GLY A 584 24.19 0.05 -3.45
C GLY A 584 25.08 -1.20 -3.31
N GLY A 585 26.37 -1.05 -2.98
CA GLY A 585 27.31 -2.17 -2.87
C GLY A 585 26.88 -3.27 -1.91
N THR A 586 26.33 -2.92 -0.74
CA THR A 586 25.90 -3.89 0.28
C THR A 586 24.84 -4.86 -0.24
N ALA A 587 23.80 -4.35 -0.91
CA ALA A 587 22.72 -5.17 -1.44
C ALA A 587 23.23 -6.12 -2.53
N ARG A 588 24.05 -5.61 -3.45
CA ARG A 588 24.64 -6.42 -4.54
C ARG A 588 25.58 -7.49 -4.00
N MET A 589 26.33 -7.22 -2.94
CA MET A 589 27.20 -8.22 -2.31
C MET A 589 26.41 -9.38 -1.72
N VAL A 590 25.24 -9.12 -1.12
CA VAL A 590 24.35 -10.17 -0.62
C VAL A 590 23.79 -11.00 -1.78
N GLU A 591 23.38 -10.36 -2.87
CA GLU A 591 22.89 -11.01 -4.09
C GLU A 591 23.97 -11.93 -4.71
N MET A 592 25.22 -11.46 -4.81
CA MET A 592 26.30 -12.18 -5.46
C MET A 592 26.92 -13.29 -4.60
N LEU A 593 27.12 -13.04 -3.30
CA LEU A 593 27.94 -13.90 -2.42
C LEU A 593 27.14 -14.57 -1.30
N GLY A 594 25.86 -14.24 -1.16
CA GLY A 594 25.04 -14.61 -0.02
C GLY A 594 25.39 -13.84 1.26
N ARG A 595 24.50 -13.95 2.25
CA ARG A 595 24.55 -13.15 3.49
C ARG A 595 25.88 -13.24 4.24
N SER A 596 26.38 -14.44 4.48
CA SER A 596 27.53 -14.65 5.38
C SER A 596 28.83 -14.10 4.80
N LYS A 597 29.11 -14.35 3.51
CA LYS A 597 30.33 -13.84 2.88
C LYS A 597 30.27 -12.33 2.67
N ALA A 598 29.09 -11.80 2.33
CA ALA A 598 28.87 -10.36 2.21
C ALA A 598 29.16 -9.63 3.53
N ILE A 599 28.60 -10.09 4.66
CA ILE A 599 28.80 -9.42 5.95
C ILE A 599 30.27 -9.48 6.40
N GLU A 600 30.95 -10.61 6.15
CA GLU A 600 32.38 -10.78 6.44
C GLU A 600 33.21 -9.72 5.71
N LEU A 601 33.12 -9.67 4.37
CA LEU A 601 33.93 -8.76 3.56
C LEU A 601 33.63 -7.28 3.80
N LEU A 602 32.35 -6.95 4.02
CA LEU A 602 31.92 -5.57 4.30
C LEU A 602 32.34 -5.11 5.70
N ALA A 603 32.23 -5.97 6.71
CA ALA A 603 32.59 -5.63 8.09
C ALA A 603 34.11 -5.59 8.30
N THR A 604 34.87 -6.49 7.68
CA THR A 604 36.34 -6.48 7.76
C THR A 604 36.98 -5.46 6.83
N ALA A 605 36.23 -4.95 5.84
CA ALA A 605 36.75 -4.10 4.77
C ALA A 605 37.98 -4.73 4.09
N SER A 606 37.93 -6.05 3.84
CA SER A 606 39.03 -6.82 3.25
C SER A 606 39.26 -6.45 1.78
N VAL A 607 40.52 -6.51 1.36
CA VAL A 607 40.92 -6.36 -0.05
C VAL A 607 41.38 -7.72 -0.56
N LEU A 608 40.78 -8.17 -1.66
CA LEU A 608 40.99 -9.48 -2.26
C LEU A 608 41.83 -9.35 -3.54
N ASP A 609 42.64 -10.36 -3.83
CA ASP A 609 43.21 -10.55 -5.16
C ASP A 609 42.22 -11.21 -6.13
N ALA A 610 42.60 -11.22 -7.42
CA ALA A 610 41.79 -11.76 -8.49
C ALA A 610 41.43 -13.25 -8.27
N ASP A 611 42.37 -14.06 -7.79
CA ASP A 611 42.13 -15.48 -7.53
C ASP A 611 41.15 -15.69 -6.38
N THR A 612 41.33 -14.99 -5.26
CA THR A 612 40.39 -15.05 -4.13
C THR A 612 39.01 -14.55 -4.54
N ALA A 613 38.95 -13.44 -5.29
CA ALA A 613 37.70 -12.89 -5.81
C ALA A 613 36.98 -13.88 -6.75
N ARG A 614 37.74 -14.62 -7.57
CA ARG A 614 37.19 -15.65 -8.45
C ARG A 614 36.65 -16.85 -7.65
N ASN A 615 37.39 -17.29 -6.65
CA ASN A 615 37.01 -18.43 -5.81
C ASN A 615 35.71 -18.21 -5.03
N ILE A 616 35.36 -16.95 -4.75
CA ILE A 616 34.09 -16.60 -4.10
C ILE A 616 33.02 -16.12 -5.09
N SER A 617 33.25 -16.21 -6.40
CA SER A 617 32.33 -15.74 -7.46
C SER A 617 32.08 -14.23 -7.51
N LEU A 618 32.97 -13.41 -6.93
CA LEU A 618 32.91 -11.95 -7.07
C LEU A 618 33.32 -11.51 -8.50
N THR A 619 34.25 -12.23 -9.13
CA THR A 619 34.61 -12.09 -10.55
C THR A 619 34.41 -13.42 -11.29
N SER A 620 33.92 -13.35 -12.53
CA SER A 620 33.69 -14.54 -13.35
C SER A 620 34.86 -14.88 -14.28
N PHE A 621 35.77 -13.93 -14.53
CA PHE A 621 36.89 -14.11 -15.45
C PHE A 621 38.11 -13.30 -15.00
N VAL A 622 39.26 -13.97 -14.97
CA VAL A 622 40.56 -13.37 -14.68
C VAL A 622 41.40 -13.38 -15.95
N TYR A 623 42.02 -12.24 -16.28
CA TYR A 623 42.86 -12.07 -17.46
C TYR A 623 44.26 -11.55 -17.12
N ASP A 624 45.25 -11.90 -17.94
CA ASP A 624 46.63 -11.43 -17.82
C ASP A 624 46.91 -10.27 -18.78
N THR A 625 46.29 -10.28 -19.96
CA THR A 625 46.54 -9.31 -21.03
C THR A 625 45.26 -8.69 -21.58
N ASP A 626 45.36 -7.49 -22.14
CA ASP A 626 44.25 -6.81 -22.81
C ASP A 626 43.72 -7.61 -24.00
N GLU A 627 44.58 -8.34 -24.71
CA GLU A 627 44.17 -9.22 -25.82
C GLU A 627 43.23 -10.34 -25.31
N GLN A 628 43.54 -10.92 -24.15
CA GLN A 628 42.71 -11.96 -23.55
C GLN A 628 41.35 -11.39 -23.11
N PHE A 629 41.33 -10.19 -22.52
CA PHE A 629 40.10 -9.48 -22.19
C PHE A 629 39.26 -9.17 -23.44
N LEU A 630 39.87 -8.61 -24.49
CA LEU A 630 39.18 -8.29 -25.75
C LEU A 630 38.63 -9.54 -26.43
N LYS A 631 39.36 -10.67 -26.38
CA LYS A 631 38.87 -11.96 -26.86
C LYS A 631 37.64 -12.42 -26.06
N TYR A 632 37.62 -12.25 -24.75
CA TYR A 632 36.46 -12.53 -23.90
C TYR A 632 35.26 -11.65 -24.28
N VAL A 633 35.44 -10.33 -24.39
CA VAL A 633 34.39 -9.38 -24.83
C VAL A 633 33.85 -9.75 -26.22
N SER A 634 34.74 -10.13 -27.15
CA SER A 634 34.35 -10.51 -28.52
C SER A 634 33.41 -11.71 -28.57
N SER A 635 33.41 -12.57 -27.54
CA SER A 635 32.51 -13.73 -27.49
C SER A 635 31.04 -13.33 -27.34
N PHE A 636 30.75 -12.21 -26.65
CA PHE A 636 29.40 -11.67 -26.48
C PHE A 636 28.91 -10.96 -27.74
N LEU A 637 29.82 -10.44 -28.56
CA LEU A 637 29.52 -9.74 -29.81
C LEU A 637 29.25 -10.68 -31.00
N ARG A 638 29.47 -11.99 -30.84
CA ARG A 638 29.21 -13.00 -31.90
C ARG A 638 27.73 -13.32 -32.06
N ASN A 639 26.96 -13.17 -30.98
CA ASN A 639 25.53 -13.46 -30.98
C ASN A 639 24.75 -12.22 -31.40
N ARG A 640 23.56 -12.44 -31.96
CA ARG A 640 22.66 -11.35 -32.35
C ARG A 640 22.23 -10.54 -31.13
N ARG A 641 22.14 -9.21 -31.28
CA ARG A 641 21.96 -8.26 -30.16
C ARG A 641 20.63 -8.49 -29.42
N ASP A 642 19.56 -8.74 -30.17
CA ASP A 642 18.23 -9.09 -29.66
C ASP A 642 18.28 -10.32 -28.73
N VAL A 643 18.93 -11.41 -29.14
CA VAL A 643 19.06 -12.65 -28.35
C VAL A 643 19.77 -12.41 -27.02
N VAL A 644 20.85 -11.62 -27.04
CA VAL A 644 21.61 -11.28 -25.82
C VAL A 644 20.77 -10.44 -24.86
N LYS A 645 20.04 -9.44 -25.37
CA LYS A 645 19.18 -8.55 -24.58
C LYS A 645 18.05 -9.31 -23.89
N VAL A 646 17.40 -10.25 -24.60
CA VAL A 646 16.33 -11.09 -24.06
C VAL A 646 16.82 -11.94 -22.90
N SER A 647 18.00 -12.56 -23.06
CA SER A 647 18.59 -13.40 -22.01
C SER A 647 18.81 -12.60 -20.72
N LYS A 648 19.30 -11.36 -20.84
CA LYS A 648 19.45 -10.46 -19.70
C LYS A 648 18.11 -10.06 -19.10
N HIS A 649 17.14 -9.70 -19.93
CA HIS A 649 15.81 -9.27 -19.49
C HIS A 649 15.11 -10.32 -18.61
N VAL A 650 15.17 -11.60 -19.01
CA VAL A 650 14.61 -12.71 -18.22
C VAL A 650 15.33 -12.89 -16.89
N VAL A 651 16.68 -12.85 -16.88
CA VAL A 651 17.49 -12.97 -15.66
C VAL A 651 17.17 -11.83 -14.68
N ASP A 652 17.14 -10.60 -15.18
CA ASP A 652 16.82 -9.42 -14.37
C ASP A 652 15.39 -9.48 -13.83
N GLY A 653 14.44 -9.96 -14.63
CA GLY A 653 13.04 -10.19 -14.23
C GLY A 653 12.96 -11.10 -13.00
N ILE A 654 13.55 -12.30 -13.08
CA ILE A 654 13.56 -13.28 -11.99
C ILE A 654 14.18 -12.67 -10.72
N LEU A 655 15.33 -11.99 -10.85
CA LEU A 655 16.02 -11.38 -9.71
C LEU A 655 15.24 -10.20 -9.10
N SER A 656 14.41 -9.52 -9.90
CA SER A 656 13.55 -8.43 -9.44
C SER A 656 12.23 -8.90 -8.81
N GLY A 657 11.96 -10.20 -8.79
CA GLY A 657 10.77 -10.80 -8.19
C GLY A 657 9.59 -10.95 -9.15
N THR A 658 9.80 -10.79 -10.46
CA THR A 658 8.82 -11.20 -11.48
C THR A 658 8.56 -12.70 -11.34
N SER A 659 7.30 -13.12 -11.48
CA SER A 659 6.95 -14.53 -11.34
C SER A 659 7.64 -15.38 -12.42
N LEU A 660 7.90 -16.65 -12.11
CA LEU A 660 8.49 -17.56 -13.09
C LEU A 660 7.59 -17.65 -14.33
N GLU A 661 6.27 -17.66 -14.13
CA GLU A 661 5.27 -17.70 -15.19
C GLU A 661 5.38 -16.48 -16.12
N GLU A 662 5.43 -15.26 -15.59
CA GLU A 662 5.60 -14.04 -16.38
C GLU A 662 6.96 -14.02 -17.11
N CYS A 663 8.04 -14.45 -16.46
CA CYS A 663 9.35 -14.56 -17.11
C CYS A 663 9.34 -15.56 -18.28
N LEU A 664 8.62 -16.68 -18.14
CA LEU A 664 8.44 -17.66 -19.22
C LEU A 664 7.60 -17.10 -20.36
N GLU A 665 6.63 -16.24 -20.07
CA GLU A 665 5.85 -15.53 -21.11
C GLU A 665 6.72 -14.54 -21.88
N ILE A 666 7.51 -13.70 -21.19
CA ILE A 666 8.48 -12.79 -21.81
C ILE A 666 9.45 -13.58 -22.70
N GLU A 667 10.00 -14.68 -22.19
CA GLU A 667 10.91 -15.53 -22.94
C GLU A 667 10.25 -16.11 -24.21
N ARG A 668 9.01 -16.58 -24.13
CA ARG A 668 8.25 -17.10 -25.30
C ARG A 668 7.98 -16.01 -26.32
N GLU A 669 7.50 -14.84 -25.88
CA GLU A 669 7.18 -13.72 -26.77
C GLU A 669 8.41 -13.27 -27.56
N ASP A 670 9.55 -13.16 -26.89
CA ASP A 670 10.80 -12.77 -27.52
C ASP A 670 11.42 -13.90 -28.35
N PHE A 671 11.32 -15.15 -27.90
CA PHE A 671 11.78 -16.32 -28.66
C PHE A 671 11.09 -16.41 -30.02
N ILE A 672 9.77 -16.18 -30.08
CA ILE A 672 9.00 -16.22 -31.35
C ILE A 672 9.49 -15.15 -32.33
N LYS A 673 9.97 -13.98 -31.85
CA LYS A 673 10.51 -12.91 -32.71
C LYS A 673 11.81 -13.32 -33.40
N VAL A 674 12.64 -14.15 -32.75
CA VAL A 674 13.94 -14.58 -33.29
C VAL A 674 13.87 -15.93 -34.00
N TRP A 675 12.93 -16.80 -33.61
CA TRP A 675 12.77 -18.14 -34.17
C TRP A 675 12.24 -18.12 -35.60
N GLY A 676 13.10 -18.52 -36.54
CA GLY A 676 12.79 -18.54 -37.97
C GLY A 676 13.04 -17.21 -38.67
N GLY A 677 13.56 -16.21 -37.96
CA GLY A 677 14.05 -14.97 -38.57
C GLY A 677 15.28 -15.18 -39.44
N GLU A 678 15.62 -14.19 -40.26
CA GLU A 678 16.72 -14.24 -41.24
C GLU A 678 18.05 -14.72 -40.63
N ALA A 679 18.44 -14.19 -39.47
CA ALA A 679 19.67 -14.59 -38.79
C ALA A 679 19.64 -16.06 -38.33
N HIS A 680 18.49 -16.56 -37.87
CA HIS A 680 18.32 -17.97 -37.48
C HIS A 680 18.43 -18.87 -38.71
N LEU A 681 17.73 -18.54 -39.80
CA LEU A 681 17.78 -19.30 -41.05
C LEU A 681 19.19 -19.30 -41.67
N ASN A 682 19.89 -18.16 -41.65
CA ASN A 682 21.28 -18.06 -42.11
C ASN A 682 22.23 -18.91 -41.24
N ALA A 683 22.03 -18.96 -39.92
CA ALA A 683 22.83 -19.81 -39.04
C ALA A 683 22.61 -21.31 -39.33
N LEU A 684 21.37 -21.72 -39.61
CA LEU A 684 21.02 -23.10 -39.96
C LEU A 684 21.60 -23.53 -41.32
N THR A 685 21.71 -22.60 -42.28
CA THR A 685 22.28 -22.89 -43.60
C THR A 685 23.82 -22.80 -43.62
N SER A 686 24.43 -22.08 -42.69
CA SER A 686 25.87 -21.77 -42.69
C SER A 686 26.77 -22.68 -41.85
N LYS A 687 26.26 -23.71 -41.14
CA LYS A 687 27.12 -24.70 -40.50
C LYS A 687 26.90 -26.17 -40.91
N PRO A 688 28.00 -26.90 -41.22
CA PRO A 688 28.03 -28.34 -41.50
C PRO A 688 27.86 -29.17 -40.22
N LYS A 689 27.38 -30.41 -40.38
CA LYS A 689 27.18 -31.48 -39.38
C LYS A 689 28.04 -31.32 -38.12
N HIS A 690 27.38 -31.31 -36.96
CA HIS A 690 27.98 -31.44 -35.62
C HIS A 690 29.17 -32.43 -35.62
N LYS A 691 30.33 -31.99 -35.11
CA LYS A 691 31.38 -32.86 -34.59
C LYS A 691 31.35 -32.80 -33.07
#